data_AF-A0A7J7GX27-F1
#
_entry.id   AF-A0A7J7GX27-F1
#
_cell.length_a   1.000
_cell.length_b   1.000
_cell.length_c   1.000
_cell.angle_alpha   90.00
_cell.angle_beta   90.00
_cell.angle_gamma   90.00
#
_symmetry.space_group_name_H-M   'P 1'
#
loop_
_entity.id
_entity.type
_entity.pdbx_description
1 polymer ?
#
loop_
_entity_poly.entity_id
_entity_poly.type
_entity_poly.pdbx_seq_one_letter_code
_entity_poly.pdbx_strand_id
1 'polypeptide(L)'
;MESRCNEEIIPQSRFGHIQALGRMCGLTLHEARSLVHKGDLDIPSLIHRFSDVGDSRSPFWVFGLASLSGIVFLQLIHVDRSSNKPSLKWIFFLTEREEVVSVFKSEPRRYSLQTTRSWDFVNLLEQQGQHGFTNTNNQQLLHKANYGKDVIVGVLDSVFSDAFLLNPGVWPESHSFSDEGMEPIPNSWKGICQNGVAFQPSNCNRKLIGARYYLKGYEAYYGRLNDTEDYRSPRDKDGHGTHTASTIGGRRVANISVLGGLASGTATGGAPLVRLAIYKVCWAIPNHLKLEGDTCFDEDMLAAFDDAIADGVNVLSISIVPSSLKPYEQDGIAIGALHAVKANIVVACSAGNEGPSLSTVRNVAPWIITVGASSIDRVFNSPVLLGNGMKIEGQTVTPFQLDKMYSLVYAGDVEVPGTTTNSTTGQCLDGTLSPELVKGKIVLCLSGYSYNVKKGLEVKRVQGIGFILQNPVNGIGISVDAHVLPGTAVFSNDSTTILNYIRTSKNPMATLIPPETILNSKPAPFMASFSSMGPNGLEPNILKPDITAPGLNILAAWSEASSPTKLPDDHRVVKYNIDSGTSMSCPHVAAIAALIKAIHPDWSSAMIRSALITTGFSSSLGTAGLKNNMGQPITDANGSPATPFHYGAGHFQPSKAEDPGLVYDTTYNDYFLFLPNNSTNKFVPSPSNLNYPSLAIAKLEGIMTVNRTLTNVGSNSSSYNSTIIPPVGYSVEISPTTLNFSYLGEKKSFSITVKSEIGSRRDEYSFGWYMWSDGIHMVRSPIAVSSA
;
A
#
# COMPACT_ATOMS: atom_id res chain seq x y z
N MET A 1 69.40 -19.59 27.04
CA MET A 1 69.61 -20.10 28.41
C MET A 1 68.24 -20.48 28.95
N GLU A 2 67.88 -21.72 29.23
CA GLU A 2 68.47 -23.06 29.04
C GLU A 2 67.26 -23.99 28.77
N SER A 3 67.16 -24.80 27.72
CA SER A 3 67.85 -26.08 27.43
C SER A 3 67.72 -27.15 28.53
N ARG A 4 66.84 -28.14 28.28
CA ARG A 4 67.03 -29.62 28.36
C ARG A 4 65.68 -30.27 27.97
N CYS A 5 65.55 -31.14 26.98
CA CYS A 5 66.21 -32.45 26.74
C CYS A 5 65.81 -33.51 27.78
N ASN A 6 65.51 -34.76 27.44
CA ASN A 6 65.36 -35.46 26.15
C ASN A 6 64.73 -36.87 26.40
N GLU A 7 64.28 -37.57 25.34
CA GLU A 7 64.29 -39.07 25.18
C GLU A 7 63.48 -39.91 26.22
N GLU A 8 63.06 -41.17 26.05
CA GLU A 8 62.80 -42.10 24.90
C GLU A 8 61.71 -43.12 25.39
N ILE A 9 61.21 -44.18 24.73
CA ILE A 9 61.53 -44.90 23.48
C ILE A 9 60.22 -45.43 22.80
N ILE A 10 60.30 -46.13 21.67
CA ILE A 10 59.17 -46.72 20.93
C ILE A 10 59.21 -48.28 21.00
N PRO A 11 58.06 -48.96 21.12
CA PRO A 11 57.72 -49.98 20.11
C PRO A 11 56.28 -49.91 19.55
N GLN A 12 56.10 -50.47 18.35
CA GLN A 12 54.82 -50.66 17.64
C GLN A 12 53.93 -51.69 18.38
N SER A 13 52.59 -51.79 18.25
CA SER A 13 51.79 -51.75 17.01
C SER A 13 50.25 -51.73 17.22
N ARG A 14 49.52 -51.06 16.30
CA ARG A 14 48.11 -51.24 15.82
C ARG A 14 46.91 -51.31 16.81
N PHE A 15 45.90 -50.48 16.49
CA PHE A 15 44.54 -50.33 17.10
C PHE A 15 44.56 -49.89 18.58
N GLY A 16 43.68 -49.01 19.07
CA GLY A 16 42.56 -48.26 18.49
C GLY A 16 41.58 -47.82 19.59
N HIS A 17 40.98 -46.63 19.48
CA HIS A 17 40.03 -45.99 20.43
C HIS A 17 40.56 -45.28 21.69
N ILE A 18 39.68 -44.40 22.21
CA ILE A 18 39.91 -43.30 23.15
C ILE A 18 39.43 -43.67 24.56
N GLN A 19 40.25 -43.39 25.59
CA GLN A 19 39.84 -43.01 26.96
C GLN A 19 41.10 -42.41 27.65
N ALA A 20 41.06 -41.15 28.12
CA ALA A 20 40.70 -40.72 29.49
C ALA A 20 41.82 -41.03 30.53
N LEU A 21 42.24 -40.19 31.49
CA LEU A 21 41.58 -39.10 32.24
C LEU A 21 42.64 -38.23 32.96
N GLY A 22 42.37 -36.95 33.30
CA GLY A 22 43.39 -36.07 33.91
C GLY A 22 42.93 -34.72 34.52
N ARG A 23 41.91 -34.75 35.39
CA ARG A 23 41.63 -33.87 36.57
C ARG A 23 42.12 -32.39 36.65
N MET A 24 41.15 -31.46 36.53
CA MET A 24 40.86 -30.30 37.41
C MET A 24 39.38 -29.91 37.17
N CYS A 25 38.53 -29.48 38.10
CA CYS A 25 38.56 -29.46 39.57
C CYS A 25 37.10 -29.56 40.10
N GLY A 26 36.88 -30.25 41.23
CA GLY A 26 35.64 -30.18 42.02
C GLY A 26 34.44 -31.02 41.53
N LEU A 27 34.00 -31.97 42.37
CA LEU A 27 32.85 -32.89 42.20
C LEU A 27 32.94 -33.90 41.04
N THR A 28 32.90 -35.17 41.41
CA THR A 28 32.74 -36.31 40.50
C THR A 28 31.26 -36.53 40.14
N LEU A 29 31.02 -37.22 39.02
CA LEU A 29 29.67 -37.61 38.57
C LEU A 29 28.88 -38.43 39.62
N HIS A 30 29.59 -39.09 40.55
CA HIS A 30 28.99 -39.87 41.61
C HIS A 30 28.43 -38.99 42.76
N GLU A 31 29.12 -37.90 43.09
CA GLU A 31 28.73 -36.95 44.14
C GLU A 31 27.51 -36.12 43.70
N ALA A 32 27.48 -35.69 42.44
CA ALA A 32 26.32 -35.00 41.86
C ALA A 32 25.03 -35.86 41.93
N ARG A 33 25.14 -37.17 41.67
CA ARG A 33 24.02 -38.11 41.82
C ARG A 33 23.57 -38.29 43.27
N SER A 34 24.50 -38.24 44.23
CA SER A 34 24.17 -38.37 45.65
C SER A 34 23.39 -37.17 46.19
N LEU A 35 23.74 -35.96 45.74
CA LEU A 35 23.09 -34.72 46.18
C LEU A 35 21.66 -34.59 45.64
N VAL A 36 21.42 -34.92 44.36
CA VAL A 36 20.06 -34.89 43.77
C VAL A 36 19.14 -35.93 44.42
N HIS A 37 19.65 -37.09 44.83
CA HIS A 37 18.83 -38.12 45.46
C HIS A 37 18.37 -37.80 46.90
N LYS A 38 18.91 -36.73 47.52
CA LYS A 38 18.55 -36.29 48.88
C LYS A 38 17.56 -35.12 48.94
N GLY A 39 17.21 -34.52 47.80
CA GLY A 39 16.18 -33.46 47.73
C GLY A 39 16.65 -32.04 48.06
N ASP A 40 17.91 -31.83 48.44
CA ASP A 40 18.42 -30.54 48.95
C ASP A 40 18.94 -29.56 47.86
N LEU A 41 18.52 -29.69 46.59
CA LEU A 41 19.00 -28.82 45.49
C LEU A 41 17.91 -28.50 44.46
N ASP A 42 17.50 -27.23 44.46
CA ASP A 42 16.46 -26.68 43.59
C ASP A 42 16.98 -26.40 42.15
N ILE A 43 16.21 -26.78 41.14
CA ILE A 43 16.65 -26.80 39.73
C ILE A 43 17.06 -25.40 39.18
N PRO A 44 16.35 -24.30 39.46
CA PRO A 44 16.77 -22.95 39.08
C PRO A 44 18.16 -22.57 39.62
N SER A 45 18.49 -23.01 40.84
CA SER A 45 19.78 -22.71 41.48
C SER A 45 20.96 -23.45 40.84
N LEU A 46 20.70 -24.60 40.21
CA LEU A 46 21.71 -25.34 39.44
C LEU A 46 22.03 -24.63 38.12
N ILE A 47 21.01 -24.08 37.45
CA ILE A 47 21.13 -23.42 36.14
C ILE A 47 21.84 -22.05 36.27
N HIS A 48 21.56 -21.30 37.34
CA HIS A 48 22.14 -19.98 37.56
C HIS A 48 23.67 -19.97 37.77
N ARG A 49 24.29 -21.12 38.10
CA ARG A 49 25.76 -21.26 38.17
C ARG A 49 26.44 -21.52 36.83
N PHE A 50 25.69 -21.91 35.79
CA PHE A 50 26.26 -22.16 34.46
C PHE A 50 26.17 -20.96 33.51
N SER A 51 25.40 -19.91 33.85
CA SER A 51 25.32 -18.68 33.07
C SER A 51 26.55 -17.76 33.19
N ASP A 52 27.35 -17.90 34.26
CA ASP A 52 28.47 -16.99 34.59
C ASP A 52 29.86 -17.48 34.14
N VAL A 53 29.97 -18.60 33.42
CA VAL A 53 31.27 -19.11 32.91
C VAL A 53 31.40 -18.88 31.41
N GLY A 54 31.61 -17.62 31.03
CA GLY A 54 32.00 -17.23 29.69
C GLY A 54 33.51 -17.37 29.47
N ASP A 55 33.98 -18.54 29.03
CA ASP A 55 35.31 -18.67 28.41
C ASP A 55 35.21 -19.30 27.02
N SER A 56 36.03 -18.77 26.11
CA SER A 56 35.97 -19.03 24.67
C SER A 56 36.84 -20.23 24.29
N ARG A 57 36.22 -21.28 23.73
CA ARG A 57 36.75 -22.35 22.83
C ARG A 57 36.06 -23.73 22.98
N SER A 58 34.78 -23.78 23.36
CA SER A 58 33.99 -25.03 23.29
C SER A 58 32.61 -24.76 22.69
N PRO A 59 32.00 -25.72 21.95
CA PRO A 59 30.62 -25.58 21.48
C PRO A 59 29.65 -25.76 22.66
N PHE A 60 29.10 -24.66 23.15
CA PHE A 60 28.08 -24.64 24.19
C PHE A 60 26.69 -24.46 23.59
N TRP A 61 25.71 -25.20 24.14
CA TRP A 61 24.30 -25.08 23.78
C TRP A 61 23.61 -24.17 24.79
N VAL A 62 22.91 -23.14 24.32
CA VAL A 62 22.13 -22.24 25.19
C VAL A 62 20.70 -22.78 25.26
N PHE A 63 20.21 -22.98 26.48
CA PHE A 63 18.82 -23.37 26.72
C PHE A 63 18.01 -22.12 27.09
N GLY A 64 17.06 -21.75 26.24
CA GLY A 64 16.03 -20.78 26.59
C GLY A 64 14.97 -21.47 27.44
N LEU A 65 14.60 -20.87 28.57
CA LEU A 65 13.63 -21.42 29.51
C LEU A 65 12.44 -20.45 29.63
N ALA A 66 11.23 -20.95 29.41
CA ALA A 66 10.00 -20.18 29.59
C ALA A 66 9.08 -20.93 30.56
N SER A 67 8.63 -20.25 31.60
CA SER A 67 7.58 -20.75 32.50
C SER A 67 6.27 -20.06 32.17
N LEU A 68 5.23 -20.84 31.91
CA LEU A 68 3.86 -20.38 31.67
C LEU A 68 2.95 -21.08 32.67
N SER A 69 2.40 -20.31 33.61
CA SER A 69 1.52 -20.82 34.68
C SER A 69 2.10 -22.00 35.48
N GLY A 70 3.42 -21.99 35.72
CA GLY A 70 4.14 -23.05 36.46
C GLY A 70 4.61 -24.23 35.60
N ILE A 71 4.28 -24.26 34.31
CA ILE A 71 4.71 -25.30 33.36
C ILE A 71 6.00 -24.85 32.66
N VAL A 72 7.03 -25.72 32.62
CA VAL A 72 8.33 -25.40 32.02
C VAL A 72 8.41 -25.84 30.56
N PHE A 73 8.81 -24.89 29.70
CA PHE A 73 9.14 -25.10 28.30
C PHE A 73 10.63 -24.87 28.07
N LEU A 74 11.29 -25.80 27.37
CA LEU A 74 12.73 -25.79 27.11
C LEU A 74 13.02 -25.65 25.61
N GLN A 75 13.65 -24.53 25.25
CA GLN A 75 13.99 -24.16 23.88
C GLN A 75 15.49 -24.35 23.63
N LEU A 76 15.85 -25.21 22.68
CA LEU A 76 17.24 -25.39 22.25
C LEU A 76 17.65 -24.25 21.30
N ILE A 77 18.53 -23.36 21.77
CA ILE A 77 19.14 -22.28 20.99
C ILE A 77 20.51 -22.78 20.49
N HIS A 78 20.67 -22.84 19.17
CA HIS A 78 21.90 -23.31 18.53
C HIS A 78 22.84 -22.13 18.25
N VAL A 79 24.07 -22.21 18.78
CA VAL A 79 25.15 -21.26 18.52
C VAL A 79 26.32 -22.02 17.89
N ASP A 80 26.83 -21.46 16.79
CA ASP A 80 27.92 -21.93 15.91
C ASP A 80 27.67 -23.11 14.93
N ARG A 81 28.26 -22.98 13.73
CA ARG A 81 27.96 -23.72 12.48
C ARG A 81 28.78 -25.01 12.27
N SER A 82 29.64 -25.40 13.21
CA SER A 82 30.74 -26.34 12.94
C SER A 82 30.49 -27.81 13.35
N SER A 83 29.47 -28.14 14.16
CA SER A 83 29.20 -29.52 14.61
C SER A 83 27.73 -29.94 14.49
N ASN A 84 27.44 -30.85 13.55
CA ASN A 84 26.08 -31.25 13.21
C ASN A 84 25.61 -32.48 14.02
N LYS A 85 25.22 -32.27 15.30
CA LYS A 85 24.21 -33.03 16.08
C LYS A 85 24.26 -32.64 17.57
N PRO A 86 23.13 -32.31 18.23
CA PRO A 86 23.07 -32.35 19.69
C PRO A 86 23.20 -33.81 20.16
N SER A 87 23.85 -34.05 21.30
CA SER A 87 23.94 -35.42 21.84
C SER A 87 22.56 -35.87 22.32
N LEU A 88 21.99 -36.90 21.68
CA LEU A 88 20.67 -37.45 21.98
C LEU A 88 20.40 -37.65 23.49
N LYS A 89 21.43 -38.04 24.26
CA LYS A 89 21.37 -38.23 25.72
C LYS A 89 20.80 -37.03 26.51
N TRP A 90 21.11 -35.79 26.11
CA TRP A 90 20.58 -34.60 26.80
C TRP A 90 19.13 -34.31 26.45
N ILE A 91 18.70 -34.61 25.22
CA ILE A 91 17.30 -34.46 24.83
C ILE A 91 16.46 -35.48 25.61
N PHE A 92 16.84 -36.77 25.60
CA PHE A 92 16.14 -37.80 26.38
C PHE A 92 16.05 -37.46 27.88
N PHE A 93 17.15 -37.03 28.50
CA PHE A 93 17.16 -36.65 29.92
C PHE A 93 16.22 -35.48 30.27
N LEU A 94 15.98 -34.55 29.34
CA LEU A 94 15.06 -33.43 29.55
C LEU A 94 13.60 -33.81 29.26
N THR A 95 13.33 -34.71 28.32
CA THR A 95 11.96 -35.20 28.06
C THR A 95 11.45 -36.20 29.10
N GLU A 96 12.33 -36.79 29.91
CA GLU A 96 11.98 -37.70 31.02
C GLU A 96 11.58 -36.98 32.33
N ARG A 97 11.56 -35.64 32.34
CA ARG A 97 11.17 -34.80 33.49
C ARG A 97 9.68 -34.49 33.44
N GLU A 98 8.92 -34.84 34.49
CA GLU A 98 7.49 -34.51 34.59
C GLU A 98 7.20 -33.01 34.51
N GLU A 99 8.16 -32.14 34.87
CA GLU A 99 7.99 -30.69 34.78
C GLU A 99 8.10 -30.13 33.35
N VAL A 100 8.61 -30.93 32.39
CA VAL A 100 8.98 -30.48 31.02
C VAL A 100 7.98 -31.00 29.99
N VAL A 101 7.02 -30.15 29.62
CA VAL A 101 5.94 -30.53 28.67
C VAL A 101 6.43 -30.66 27.23
N SER A 102 7.49 -29.94 26.84
CA SER A 102 7.98 -29.94 25.47
C SER A 102 9.45 -29.52 25.35
N VAL A 103 10.20 -30.24 24.52
CA VAL A 103 11.54 -29.87 24.08
C VAL A 103 11.53 -29.80 22.55
N PHE A 104 11.77 -28.61 21.99
CA PHE A 104 11.82 -28.41 20.55
C PHE A 104 13.01 -27.53 20.13
N LYS A 105 13.46 -27.74 18.89
CA LYS A 105 14.54 -26.94 18.30
C LYS A 105 14.00 -25.55 17.94
N SER A 106 14.72 -24.50 18.32
CA SER A 106 14.42 -23.17 17.81
C SER A 106 14.73 -23.09 16.32
N GLU A 107 13.71 -22.80 15.51
CA GLU A 107 13.82 -22.58 14.07
C GLU A 107 13.75 -21.07 13.80
N PRO A 108 14.86 -20.39 13.48
CA PRO A 108 14.92 -18.93 13.35
C PRO A 108 14.16 -18.36 12.13
N ARG A 109 13.43 -19.19 11.39
CA ARG A 109 12.55 -18.81 10.26
C ARG A 109 11.13 -19.36 10.38
N ARG A 110 10.76 -19.98 11.52
CA ARG A 110 9.45 -20.63 11.73
C ARG A 110 8.30 -19.63 11.89
N TYR A 111 8.62 -18.40 12.27
CA TYR A 111 7.66 -17.32 12.46
C TYR A 111 8.08 -16.14 11.58
N SER A 112 7.18 -15.68 10.71
CA SER A 112 7.33 -14.45 9.93
C SER A 112 6.65 -13.29 10.64
N LEU A 113 7.32 -12.14 10.71
CA LEU A 113 6.68 -10.89 11.13
C LEU A 113 5.57 -10.54 10.13
N GLN A 114 4.34 -10.41 10.61
CA GLN A 114 3.21 -9.96 9.79
C GLN A 114 3.27 -8.44 9.64
N THR A 115 3.20 -7.96 8.40
CA THR A 115 2.95 -6.55 8.10
C THR A 115 1.50 -6.19 8.41
N THR A 116 1.18 -4.91 8.52
CA THR A 116 -0.15 -4.45 8.91
C THR A 116 -1.27 -4.86 7.95
N ARG A 117 -0.97 -5.07 6.65
CA ARG A 117 -1.55 -6.12 5.78
C ARG A 117 -1.22 -5.90 4.30
N SER A 118 -1.19 -4.65 3.81
CA SER A 118 -1.23 -4.37 2.36
C SER A 118 -0.10 -5.05 1.59
N TRP A 119 1.14 -4.93 2.07
CA TRP A 119 2.29 -5.58 1.45
C TRP A 119 2.23 -7.12 1.49
N ASP A 120 1.77 -7.72 2.60
CA ASP A 120 1.56 -9.18 2.64
C ASP A 120 0.42 -9.64 1.72
N PHE A 121 -0.65 -8.86 1.58
CA PHE A 121 -1.74 -9.15 0.67
C PHE A 121 -1.27 -9.20 -0.79
N VAL A 122 -0.47 -8.22 -1.22
CA VAL A 122 0.17 -8.24 -2.55
C VAL A 122 1.00 -9.52 -2.74
N ASN A 123 1.79 -9.91 -1.74
CA ASN A 123 2.60 -11.12 -1.78
C ASN A 123 1.76 -12.40 -1.86
N LEU A 124 0.58 -12.41 -1.24
CA LEU A 124 -0.34 -13.54 -1.25
C LEU A 124 -1.04 -13.70 -2.61
N LEU A 125 -1.39 -12.59 -3.28
CA LEU A 125 -1.94 -12.62 -4.63
C LEU A 125 -0.93 -13.19 -5.64
N GLU A 126 0.35 -12.81 -5.54
CA GLU A 126 1.43 -13.40 -6.34
C GLU A 126 1.58 -14.92 -6.10
N GLN A 127 1.52 -15.34 -4.83
CA GLN A 127 1.68 -16.74 -4.43
C GLN A 127 0.52 -17.64 -4.83
N GLN A 128 -0.73 -17.14 -4.86
CA GLN A 128 -1.88 -17.94 -5.34
C GLN A 128 -1.77 -18.33 -6.82
N GLY A 129 -0.87 -17.69 -7.58
CA GLY A 129 -0.49 -18.08 -8.93
C GLY A 129 0.58 -19.16 -9.04
N GLN A 130 1.12 -19.70 -7.93
CA GLN A 130 2.18 -20.73 -7.93
C GLN A 130 1.87 -21.86 -6.94
N HIS A 131 1.47 -23.03 -7.45
CA HIS A 131 1.43 -24.24 -6.64
C HIS A 131 2.85 -24.63 -6.18
N GLY A 132 3.15 -24.48 -4.89
CA GLY A 132 4.25 -25.21 -4.23
C GLY A 132 5.47 -24.41 -3.75
N PHE A 133 5.46 -23.07 -3.77
CA PHE A 133 6.58 -22.27 -3.24
C PHE A 133 6.22 -21.39 -2.04
N THR A 134 7.09 -21.40 -1.03
CA THR A 134 6.90 -20.72 0.25
C THR A 134 7.27 -19.24 0.17
N ASN A 135 6.38 -18.36 0.64
CA ASN A 135 6.57 -17.08 1.36
C ASN A 135 7.78 -16.15 1.05
N THR A 136 8.46 -16.28 -0.09
CA THR A 136 9.80 -15.72 -0.32
C THR A 136 9.87 -14.66 -1.42
N ASN A 137 8.89 -14.53 -2.31
CA ASN A 137 9.03 -13.73 -3.55
C ASN A 137 9.26 -12.22 -3.30
N ASN A 138 8.50 -11.57 -2.42
CA ASN A 138 8.78 -10.15 -2.09
C ASN A 138 10.00 -10.00 -1.17
N GLN A 139 10.34 -11.01 -0.35
CA GLN A 139 11.67 -11.00 0.30
C GLN A 139 12.78 -11.04 -0.75
N GLN A 140 12.64 -11.82 -1.84
CA GLN A 140 13.60 -11.86 -2.94
C GLN A 140 13.69 -10.51 -3.68
N LEU A 141 12.57 -9.89 -4.07
CA LEU A 141 12.55 -8.55 -4.68
C LEU A 141 13.25 -7.53 -3.78
N LEU A 142 12.87 -7.47 -2.51
CA LEU A 142 13.48 -6.58 -1.53
C LEU A 142 14.98 -6.88 -1.34
N HIS A 143 15.40 -8.14 -1.32
CA HIS A 143 16.82 -8.48 -1.21
C HIS A 143 17.60 -8.10 -2.47
N LYS A 144 17.07 -8.35 -3.67
CA LYS A 144 17.68 -7.95 -4.96
C LYS A 144 17.85 -6.44 -5.06
N ALA A 145 16.82 -5.69 -4.69
CA ALA A 145 16.82 -4.22 -4.66
C ALA A 145 17.55 -3.60 -3.45
N ASN A 146 18.16 -4.40 -2.56
CA ASN A 146 18.71 -3.95 -1.27
C ASN A 146 17.72 -3.07 -0.46
N TYR A 147 16.43 -3.42 -0.47
CA TYR A 147 15.29 -2.70 0.08
C TYR A 147 15.12 -1.25 -0.42
N GLY A 148 15.64 -0.94 -1.61
CA GLY A 148 15.66 0.39 -2.21
C GLY A 148 16.78 1.30 -1.68
N LYS A 149 17.83 0.72 -1.05
CA LYS A 149 18.97 1.47 -0.51
C LYS A 149 19.51 2.48 -1.53
N ASP A 150 19.68 3.72 -1.07
CA ASP A 150 20.25 4.86 -1.81
C ASP A 150 19.47 5.36 -3.03
N VAL A 151 18.33 4.74 -3.37
CA VAL A 151 17.33 5.36 -4.22
C VAL A 151 16.59 6.44 -3.43
N ILE A 152 16.42 7.60 -4.04
CA ILE A 152 15.81 8.79 -3.45
C ILE A 152 14.40 8.94 -4.02
N VAL A 153 13.39 8.88 -3.15
CA VAL A 153 11.99 9.12 -3.52
C VAL A 153 11.56 10.49 -3.02
N GLY A 154 11.17 11.35 -3.95
CA GLY A 154 10.55 12.64 -3.66
C GLY A 154 9.04 12.47 -3.47
N VAL A 155 8.48 13.18 -2.49
CA VAL A 155 7.06 13.19 -2.18
C VAL A 155 6.54 14.62 -2.33
N LEU A 156 5.73 14.86 -3.35
CA LEU A 156 4.90 16.06 -3.49
C LEU A 156 3.48 15.61 -3.17
N ASP A 157 2.93 16.06 -2.05
CA ASP A 157 1.64 15.55 -1.60
C ASP A 157 0.56 16.64 -1.53
N SER A 158 -0.69 16.19 -1.36
CA SER A 158 -1.94 16.87 -1.07
C SER A 158 -3.09 16.13 -1.76
N VAL A 159 -4.34 16.53 -1.51
CA VAL A 159 -5.49 16.09 -2.31
C VAL A 159 -6.55 17.20 -2.44
N PHE A 160 -7.20 17.30 -3.61
CA PHE A 160 -8.44 18.07 -3.83
C PHE A 160 -9.53 17.20 -4.54
N SER A 161 -10.82 17.56 -4.43
CA SER A 161 -12.09 16.85 -4.86
C SER A 161 -12.90 16.04 -3.80
N ASP A 162 -13.99 16.62 -3.27
CA ASP A 162 -15.19 16.14 -2.51
C ASP A 162 -15.21 14.86 -1.62
N ALA A 163 -14.16 14.03 -1.56
CA ALA A 163 -14.00 12.91 -0.64
C ALA A 163 -12.52 12.75 -0.24
N PHE A 164 -12.22 13.10 1.03
CA PHE A 164 -10.92 12.99 1.71
C PHE A 164 -9.78 13.83 1.11
N LEU A 165 -9.71 15.11 1.53
CA LEU A 165 -8.84 16.16 0.97
C LEU A 165 -7.92 16.80 2.01
N LEU A 166 -6.62 16.96 1.74
CA LEU A 166 -5.58 16.99 2.80
C LEU A 166 -4.23 17.67 2.47
N ASN A 167 -3.48 18.03 3.52
CA ASN A 167 -2.23 18.82 3.50
C ASN A 167 -0.92 17.96 3.39
N PRO A 168 0.07 18.41 2.59
CA PRO A 168 1.41 17.82 2.53
C PRO A 168 2.34 18.18 3.68
N GLY A 169 3.26 17.25 3.97
CA GLY A 169 4.45 17.50 4.77
C GLY A 169 5.03 16.20 5.25
N VAL A 170 5.86 16.26 6.30
CA VAL A 170 6.20 15.08 7.10
C VAL A 170 6.12 15.34 8.59
N TRP A 171 5.75 14.32 9.37
CA TRP A 171 5.93 14.27 10.83
C TRP A 171 7.24 13.51 11.15
N PRO A 172 8.40 14.20 11.20
CA PRO A 172 9.72 13.56 11.19
C PRO A 172 10.00 12.70 12.44
N GLU A 173 9.33 12.95 13.55
CA GLU A 173 9.46 12.18 14.79
C GLU A 173 8.80 10.78 14.73
N SER A 174 8.03 10.47 13.67
CA SER A 174 7.44 9.15 13.50
C SER A 174 8.52 8.06 13.41
N HIS A 175 8.36 6.97 14.16
CA HIS A 175 9.25 5.80 14.10
C HIS A 175 9.38 5.20 12.69
N SER A 176 8.37 5.43 11.82
CA SER A 176 8.42 5.06 10.40
C SER A 176 9.53 5.79 9.62
N PHE A 177 10.11 6.87 10.17
CA PHE A 177 11.20 7.64 9.58
C PHE A 177 12.52 7.57 10.37
N SER A 178 12.66 6.57 11.25
CA SER A 178 13.94 6.26 11.88
C SER A 178 15.04 6.00 10.84
N ASP A 179 16.24 6.52 11.09
CA ASP A 179 17.42 6.28 10.26
C ASP A 179 18.38 5.22 10.85
N GLU A 180 17.91 4.48 11.85
CA GLU A 180 18.66 3.41 12.49
C GLU A 180 19.09 2.34 11.48
N GLY A 181 20.39 2.03 11.52
CA GLY A 181 21.04 1.11 10.58
C GLY A 181 21.20 1.65 9.16
N MET A 182 20.93 2.94 8.89
CA MET A 182 21.16 3.54 7.57
C MET A 182 22.57 4.12 7.45
N GLU A 183 23.17 3.91 6.29
CA GLU A 183 24.46 4.49 5.90
C GLU A 183 24.35 6.01 5.66
N PRO A 184 25.49 6.74 5.56
CA PRO A 184 25.50 8.17 5.21
C PRO A 184 24.66 8.50 3.95
N ILE A 185 24.25 9.75 3.83
CA ILE A 185 23.45 10.23 2.69
C ILE A 185 24.31 10.16 1.41
N PRO A 186 23.78 9.71 0.26
CA PRO A 186 24.54 9.65 -0.99
C PRO A 186 25.08 11.02 -1.42
N ASN A 187 26.35 11.09 -1.85
CA ASN A 187 26.98 12.33 -2.33
C ASN A 187 26.33 12.92 -3.60
N SER A 188 25.46 12.17 -4.27
CA SER A 188 24.65 12.64 -5.41
C SER A 188 23.50 13.55 -5.00
N TRP A 189 23.06 13.48 -3.73
CA TRP A 189 22.00 14.30 -3.18
C TRP A 189 22.46 15.74 -2.97
N LYS A 190 21.66 16.71 -3.42
CA LYS A 190 21.97 18.14 -3.29
C LYS A 190 20.92 18.95 -2.52
N GLY A 191 19.81 18.31 -2.15
CA GLY A 191 18.72 19.00 -1.48
C GLY A 191 18.99 19.34 -0.03
N ILE A 192 18.15 20.23 0.49
CA ILE A 192 18.31 20.85 1.80
C ILE A 192 17.19 20.45 2.76
N CYS A 193 17.41 20.75 4.03
CA CYS A 193 16.37 20.67 5.06
C CYS A 193 16.06 22.09 5.54
N GLN A 194 15.01 22.64 4.95
CA GLN A 194 14.59 24.03 5.08
C GLN A 194 13.99 24.27 6.47
N ASN A 195 14.60 25.20 7.22
CA ASN A 195 14.08 25.64 8.52
C ASN A 195 12.72 26.33 8.38
N GLY A 196 11.84 26.17 9.36
CA GLY A 196 10.54 26.84 9.42
C GLY A 196 9.82 26.66 10.75
N VAL A 197 8.54 27.03 10.80
CA VAL A 197 7.68 26.86 11.99
C VAL A 197 7.65 25.39 12.42
N ALA A 198 8.05 25.14 13.68
CA ALA A 198 8.17 23.81 14.29
C ALA A 198 9.08 22.80 13.53
N PHE A 199 9.90 23.22 12.57
CA PHE A 199 10.79 22.32 11.82
C PHE A 199 12.20 22.90 11.73
N GLN A 200 13.17 22.21 12.34
CA GLN A 200 14.58 22.57 12.28
C GLN A 200 15.32 21.72 11.24
N PRO A 201 16.46 22.15 10.69
CA PRO A 201 17.26 21.33 9.78
C PRO A 201 17.67 19.98 10.38
N SER A 202 17.80 19.90 11.72
CA SER A 202 18.07 18.68 12.48
C SER A 202 16.89 17.70 12.60
N ASN A 203 15.71 18.05 12.09
CA ASN A 203 14.60 17.09 11.94
C ASN A 203 14.81 16.16 10.75
N CYS A 204 15.68 16.52 9.81
CA CYS A 204 16.19 15.58 8.82
C CYS A 204 17.26 14.66 9.41
N ASN A 205 17.36 13.47 8.83
CA ASN A 205 18.28 12.41 9.24
C ASN A 205 18.70 11.61 7.99
N ARG A 206 19.32 10.43 8.14
CA ARG A 206 19.69 9.61 6.96
C ARG A 206 18.49 8.93 6.27
N LYS A 207 17.27 9.03 6.82
CA LYS A 207 16.03 8.55 6.21
C LYS A 207 15.28 9.65 5.48
N LEU A 208 14.94 10.73 6.19
CA LEU A 208 14.40 11.98 5.65
C LEU A 208 15.59 12.90 5.34
N ILE A 209 16.10 12.83 4.12
CA ILE A 209 17.34 13.50 3.71
C ILE A 209 17.13 14.93 3.19
N GLY A 210 15.86 15.28 2.92
CA GLY A 210 15.45 16.55 2.34
C GLY A 210 14.04 16.93 2.77
N ALA A 211 13.84 18.22 3.00
CA ALA A 211 12.54 18.78 3.35
C ALA A 211 12.47 20.24 2.93
N ARG A 212 11.62 20.56 1.95
CA ARG A 212 11.39 21.91 1.41
C ARG A 212 9.89 22.25 1.43
N TYR A 213 9.56 23.53 1.34
CA TYR A 213 8.17 24.01 1.29
C TYR A 213 8.00 25.27 0.42
N TYR A 214 6.91 25.31 -0.35
CA TYR A 214 6.64 26.28 -1.41
C TYR A 214 5.25 26.89 -1.21
N LEU A 215 5.17 28.22 -1.17
CA LEU A 215 3.99 28.99 -0.73
C LEU A 215 3.92 30.37 -1.39
N LYS A 216 4.68 30.62 -2.46
CA LYS A 216 4.75 31.94 -3.09
C LYS A 216 3.48 32.24 -3.88
N GLY A 217 2.91 31.23 -4.55
CA GLY A 217 1.61 31.33 -5.19
C GLY A 217 0.50 31.47 -4.17
N TYR A 218 0.52 30.59 -3.16
CA TYR A 218 -0.43 30.67 -2.04
C TYR A 218 -0.45 32.05 -1.37
N GLU A 219 0.70 32.59 -0.97
CA GLU A 219 0.76 33.90 -0.30
C GLU A 219 0.48 35.09 -1.22
N ALA A 220 0.63 34.93 -2.54
CA ALA A 220 0.20 35.94 -3.50
C ALA A 220 -1.33 36.00 -3.65
N TYR A 221 -2.02 34.86 -3.49
CA TYR A 221 -3.49 34.77 -3.62
C TYR A 221 -4.23 34.99 -2.29
N TYR A 222 -3.88 34.24 -1.25
CA TYR A 222 -4.55 34.27 0.06
C TYR A 222 -3.93 35.26 1.06
N GLY A 223 -2.75 35.82 0.76
CA GLY A 223 -1.94 36.54 1.73
C GLY A 223 -1.18 35.59 2.66
N ARG A 224 -0.57 36.15 3.72
CA ARG A 224 0.31 35.36 4.60
C ARG A 224 -0.45 34.19 5.24
N LEU A 225 0.11 32.98 5.12
CA LEU A 225 -0.42 31.78 5.79
C LEU A 225 -0.58 32.00 7.29
N ASN A 226 -1.73 31.59 7.83
CA ASN A 226 -1.98 31.60 9.26
C ASN A 226 -1.29 30.40 9.94
N ASP A 227 -0.26 30.68 10.74
CA ASP A 227 0.52 29.65 11.46
C ASP A 227 -0.34 28.85 12.48
N THR A 228 -1.57 29.30 12.83
CA THR A 228 -2.53 28.50 13.62
C THR A 228 -3.29 27.48 12.78
N GLU A 229 -3.51 27.71 11.49
CA GLU A 229 -4.20 26.79 10.57
C GLU A 229 -3.22 25.72 10.07
N ASP A 230 -2.04 26.12 9.57
CA ASP A 230 -0.96 25.22 9.09
C ASP A 230 0.43 25.67 9.61
N TYR A 231 1.50 24.93 9.38
CA TYR A 231 2.87 25.33 9.72
C TYR A 231 3.61 25.82 8.48
N ARG A 232 4.12 27.07 8.49
CA ARG A 232 5.04 27.59 7.47
C ARG A 232 6.42 26.90 7.54
N SER A 233 6.45 25.63 7.17
CA SER A 233 7.60 24.72 7.15
C SER A 233 7.26 23.43 6.40
N PRO A 234 8.19 22.48 6.20
CA PRO A 234 7.87 21.15 5.66
C PRO A 234 7.09 20.23 6.61
N ARG A 235 6.74 20.69 7.82
CA ARG A 235 6.06 19.84 8.82
C ARG A 235 4.61 19.58 8.42
N ASP A 236 4.21 18.32 8.53
CA ASP A 236 2.84 17.87 8.34
C ASP A 236 1.96 18.23 9.54
N LYS A 237 0.88 18.98 9.30
CA LYS A 237 -0.14 19.31 10.32
C LYS A 237 -1.48 18.60 10.07
N ASP A 238 -1.54 17.70 9.08
CA ASP A 238 -2.76 17.00 8.68
C ASP A 238 -2.67 15.48 8.84
N GLY A 239 -1.54 14.88 8.46
CA GLY A 239 -1.26 13.46 8.51
C GLY A 239 -1.12 12.79 7.14
N HIS A 240 -1.67 13.38 6.07
CA HIS A 240 -1.65 12.76 4.74
C HIS A 240 -0.24 12.53 4.18
N GLY A 241 0.59 13.57 4.11
CA GLY A 241 1.97 13.43 3.62
C GLY A 241 2.81 12.45 4.46
N THR A 242 2.54 12.36 5.76
CA THR A 242 3.12 11.34 6.65
C THR A 242 2.63 9.92 6.31
N HIS A 243 1.36 9.75 5.97
CA HIS A 243 0.74 8.48 5.62
C HIS A 243 1.28 7.94 4.28
N THR A 244 1.34 8.79 3.25
CA THR A 244 1.88 8.43 1.94
C THR A 244 3.38 8.16 1.99
N ALA A 245 4.18 9.04 2.60
CA ALA A 245 5.64 8.86 2.71
C ALA A 245 6.02 7.61 3.51
N SER A 246 5.26 7.27 4.55
CA SER A 246 5.46 6.01 5.30
C SER A 246 4.95 4.78 4.54
N THR A 247 3.95 4.90 3.67
CA THR A 247 3.55 3.84 2.74
C THR A 247 4.63 3.55 1.69
N ILE A 248 5.34 4.58 1.19
CA ILE A 248 6.49 4.40 0.29
C ILE A 248 7.64 3.72 1.03
N GLY A 249 8.14 4.40 2.06
CA GLY A 249 9.47 4.16 2.60
C GLY A 249 9.50 3.85 4.09
N GLY A 250 8.37 3.72 4.77
CA GLY A 250 8.32 3.50 6.22
C GLY A 250 9.25 2.38 6.69
N ARG A 251 10.02 2.63 7.74
CA ARG A 251 10.78 1.59 8.44
C ARG A 251 9.83 0.55 9.02
N ARG A 252 10.37 -0.63 9.34
CA ARG A 252 9.61 -1.66 10.05
C ARG A 252 9.38 -1.22 11.49
N VAL A 253 8.12 -0.98 11.86
CA VAL A 253 7.72 -0.62 13.24
C VAL A 253 6.73 -1.67 13.72
N ALA A 254 7.16 -2.50 14.67
CA ALA A 254 6.36 -3.60 15.22
C ALA A 254 5.37 -3.11 16.28
N ASN A 255 4.35 -3.94 16.56
CA ASN A 255 3.35 -3.74 17.62
C ASN A 255 2.58 -2.42 17.49
N ILE A 256 2.26 -2.01 16.25
CA ILE A 256 1.42 -0.83 15.98
C ILE A 256 0.01 -1.28 15.60
N SER A 257 -0.96 -0.40 15.83
CA SER A 257 -2.38 -0.58 15.51
C SER A 257 -3.03 0.78 15.28
N VAL A 258 -4.25 0.80 14.74
CA VAL A 258 -5.13 1.98 14.88
C VAL A 258 -5.85 1.92 16.24
N LEU A 259 -6.71 2.91 16.52
CA LEU A 259 -7.55 2.97 17.72
C LEU A 259 -8.16 1.61 18.10
N GLY A 260 -8.14 1.28 19.38
CA GLY A 260 -8.71 0.03 19.91
C GLY A 260 -7.90 -1.24 19.67
N GLY A 261 -6.70 -1.17 19.09
CA GLY A 261 -5.90 -2.36 18.77
C GLY A 261 -6.25 -3.00 17.41
N LEU A 262 -7.11 -2.37 16.62
CA LEU A 262 -7.48 -2.82 15.29
C LEU A 262 -6.28 -2.73 14.32
N ALA A 263 -6.22 -3.64 13.35
CA ALA A 263 -5.11 -3.79 12.40
C ALA A 263 -3.72 -3.90 13.06
N SER A 264 -3.65 -4.53 14.24
CA SER A 264 -2.40 -4.79 14.96
C SER A 264 -1.40 -5.58 14.11
N GLY A 265 -0.15 -5.11 14.04
CA GLY A 265 0.92 -5.76 13.28
C GLY A 265 2.21 -4.94 13.20
N THR A 266 2.99 -5.18 12.14
CA THR A 266 4.21 -4.41 11.83
C THR A 266 3.97 -3.44 10.67
N ALA A 267 3.99 -2.13 10.91
CA ALA A 267 3.99 -1.17 9.80
C ALA A 267 5.30 -1.27 9.02
N THR A 268 5.23 -1.14 7.69
CA THR A 268 6.39 -1.03 6.81
C THR A 268 5.96 -0.35 5.52
N GLY A 269 6.83 0.45 4.93
CA GLY A 269 6.70 0.87 3.55
C GLY A 269 7.11 -0.23 2.57
N GLY A 270 6.81 -0.02 1.30
CA GLY A 270 7.18 -0.95 0.22
C GLY A 270 8.68 -1.02 -0.04
N ALA A 271 9.41 0.07 0.20
CA ALA A 271 10.86 0.15 0.00
C ALA A 271 11.57 0.72 1.25
N PRO A 272 11.73 -0.06 2.34
CA PRO A 272 12.11 0.48 3.65
C PRO A 272 13.47 1.19 3.77
N LEU A 273 14.41 0.98 2.84
CA LEU A 273 15.74 1.62 2.84
C LEU A 273 15.91 2.76 1.82
N VAL A 274 14.87 3.14 1.07
CA VAL A 274 14.92 4.36 0.25
C VAL A 274 15.20 5.59 1.12
N ARG A 275 15.82 6.60 0.53
CA ARG A 275 15.86 7.94 1.11
C ARG A 275 14.58 8.69 0.72
N LEU A 276 14.05 9.50 1.62
CA LEU A 276 12.84 10.31 1.38
C LEU A 276 13.21 11.79 1.33
N ALA A 277 12.67 12.49 0.34
CA ALA A 277 12.76 13.94 0.19
C ALA A 277 11.34 14.53 0.11
N ILE A 278 11.03 15.49 0.96
CA ILE A 278 9.66 15.99 1.15
C ILE A 278 9.54 17.39 0.54
N TYR A 279 8.52 17.59 -0.29
CA TYR A 279 8.27 18.84 -1.00
C TYR A 279 6.84 19.31 -0.72
N LYS A 280 6.68 20.16 0.29
CA LYS A 280 5.36 20.66 0.70
C LYS A 280 4.89 21.78 -0.25
N VAL A 281 3.82 21.52 -1.00
CA VAL A 281 3.32 22.39 -2.08
C VAL A 281 1.89 22.89 -1.90
N CYS A 282 1.20 22.44 -0.86
CA CYS A 282 -0.20 22.77 -0.62
C CYS A 282 -0.45 23.06 0.87
N TRP A 283 -1.55 23.75 1.11
CA TRP A 283 -1.79 24.53 2.31
C TRP A 283 -3.28 24.59 2.65
N ALA A 284 -3.58 24.74 3.94
CA ALA A 284 -4.96 24.88 4.41
C ALA A 284 -5.64 26.09 3.74
N ILE A 285 -6.92 25.92 3.36
CA ILE A 285 -7.72 27.01 2.79
C ILE A 285 -8.21 27.91 3.96
N PRO A 286 -7.99 29.24 3.92
CA PRO A 286 -8.34 30.11 5.05
C PRO A 286 -9.83 30.05 5.40
N ASN A 287 -10.14 29.93 6.70
CA ASN A 287 -11.51 29.79 7.23
C ASN A 287 -12.26 28.49 6.85
N HIS A 288 -11.60 27.49 6.27
CA HIS A 288 -12.16 26.16 6.04
C HIS A 288 -11.70 25.14 7.09
N LEU A 289 -12.43 24.03 7.22
CA LEU A 289 -12.00 22.92 8.06
C LEU A 289 -10.95 22.06 7.33
N LYS A 290 -9.98 21.48 8.05
CA LYS A 290 -8.99 20.55 7.45
C LYS A 290 -9.63 19.41 6.64
N LEU A 291 -10.76 18.89 7.11
CA LEU A 291 -11.52 17.84 6.41
C LEU A 291 -12.17 18.29 5.09
N GLU A 292 -12.30 19.60 4.86
CA GLU A 292 -12.83 20.20 3.63
C GLU A 292 -11.73 20.37 2.57
N GLY A 293 -10.47 20.25 2.98
CA GLY A 293 -9.34 20.13 2.08
C GLY A 293 -8.40 21.32 2.00
N ASP A 294 -7.45 21.13 1.11
CA ASP A 294 -6.27 21.95 0.93
C ASP A 294 -6.20 22.49 -0.49
N THR A 295 -5.37 23.52 -0.68
CA THR A 295 -5.17 24.17 -1.98
C THR A 295 -3.70 24.20 -2.38
N CYS A 296 -3.49 23.99 -3.67
CA CYS A 296 -2.20 23.88 -4.33
C CYS A 296 -2.13 24.90 -5.46
N PHE A 297 -0.98 25.52 -5.65
CA PHE A 297 -0.74 26.48 -6.73
C PHE A 297 0.25 25.89 -7.72
N ASP A 298 -0.03 26.02 -9.03
CA ASP A 298 0.80 25.44 -10.09
C ASP A 298 2.24 25.97 -10.01
N GLU A 299 2.44 27.26 -9.69
CA GLU A 299 3.76 27.85 -9.52
C GLU A 299 4.55 27.28 -8.33
N ASP A 300 3.88 26.91 -7.24
CA ASP A 300 4.50 26.28 -6.07
C ASP A 300 4.80 24.80 -6.34
N MET A 301 3.93 24.09 -7.06
CA MET A 301 4.17 22.73 -7.54
C MET A 301 5.31 22.67 -8.56
N LEU A 302 5.35 23.56 -9.55
CA LEU A 302 6.40 23.63 -10.56
C LEU A 302 7.76 23.98 -9.95
N ALA A 303 7.80 24.88 -8.96
CA ALA A 303 9.02 25.14 -8.18
C ALA A 303 9.51 23.89 -7.43
N ALA A 304 8.59 23.08 -6.89
CA ALA A 304 8.94 21.81 -6.26
C ALA A 304 9.46 20.76 -7.24
N PHE A 305 8.92 20.67 -8.45
CA PHE A 305 9.46 19.82 -9.50
C PHE A 305 10.89 20.24 -9.90
N ASP A 306 11.15 21.53 -10.09
CA ASP A 306 12.47 22.04 -10.49
C ASP A 306 13.54 21.74 -9.42
N ASP A 307 13.25 22.07 -8.15
CA ASP A 307 14.12 21.72 -7.02
C ASP A 307 14.29 20.20 -6.88
N ALA A 308 13.23 19.38 -7.05
CA ALA A 308 13.34 17.92 -6.95
C ALA A 308 14.19 17.29 -8.06
N ILE A 309 14.14 17.84 -9.27
CA ILE A 309 15.01 17.47 -10.39
C ILE A 309 16.46 17.87 -10.08
N ALA A 310 16.68 19.09 -9.61
CA ALA A 310 18.02 19.61 -9.29
C ALA A 310 18.68 18.87 -8.12
N ASP A 311 17.90 18.53 -7.09
CA ASP A 311 18.31 17.83 -5.87
C ASP A 311 18.71 16.37 -6.12
N GLY A 312 18.26 15.78 -7.24
CA GLY A 312 18.67 14.45 -7.70
C GLY A 312 17.74 13.30 -7.33
N VAL A 313 16.42 13.56 -7.22
CA VAL A 313 15.40 12.54 -6.96
C VAL A 313 15.36 11.48 -8.10
N ASN A 314 15.04 10.22 -7.78
CA ASN A 314 14.94 9.14 -8.76
C ASN A 314 13.48 8.75 -9.09
N VAL A 315 12.59 8.88 -8.12
CA VAL A 315 11.15 8.63 -8.26
C VAL A 315 10.37 9.73 -7.54
N LEU A 316 9.32 10.25 -8.17
CA LEU A 316 8.34 11.15 -7.56
C LEU A 316 7.03 10.39 -7.33
N SER A 317 6.55 10.43 -6.09
CA SER A 317 5.20 10.04 -5.71
C SER A 317 4.36 11.29 -5.54
N ILE A 318 3.26 11.40 -6.28
CA ILE A 318 2.42 12.60 -6.33
C ILE A 318 0.97 12.22 -6.11
N SER A 319 0.53 12.26 -4.86
CA SER A 319 -0.84 11.88 -4.49
C SER A 319 -1.91 12.96 -4.76
N ILE A 320 -1.50 14.03 -5.45
CA ILE A 320 -2.28 15.21 -5.87
C ILE A 320 -3.03 14.94 -7.19
N VAL A 321 -4.24 15.46 -7.32
CA VAL A 321 -4.97 15.55 -8.61
C VAL A 321 -5.38 16.98 -8.95
N PRO A 322 -5.39 17.38 -10.23
CA PRO A 322 -5.92 18.68 -10.65
C PRO A 322 -7.46 18.73 -10.46
N SER A 323 -7.94 19.86 -9.95
CA SER A 323 -9.37 20.10 -9.62
C SER A 323 -10.31 20.08 -10.82
N SER A 324 -9.78 20.22 -12.04
CA SER A 324 -10.51 20.04 -13.28
C SER A 324 -9.55 19.59 -14.37
N LEU A 325 -10.06 18.84 -15.34
CA LEU A 325 -9.25 18.35 -16.45
C LEU A 325 -8.89 19.53 -17.38
N LYS A 326 -7.59 19.85 -17.49
CA LYS A 326 -7.05 20.92 -18.35
C LYS A 326 -6.17 20.33 -19.45
N PRO A 327 -6.00 21.01 -20.60
CA PRO A 327 -4.94 20.67 -21.56
C PRO A 327 -3.57 20.55 -20.90
N TYR A 328 -2.69 19.69 -21.42
CA TYR A 328 -1.41 19.35 -20.79
C TYR A 328 -0.47 20.54 -20.57
N GLU A 329 -0.55 21.57 -21.43
CA GLU A 329 0.19 22.82 -21.30
C GLU A 329 -0.40 23.83 -20.30
N GLN A 330 -1.48 23.46 -19.62
CA GLN A 330 -2.20 24.23 -18.59
C GLN A 330 -2.37 23.43 -17.28
N ASP A 331 -1.58 22.37 -17.10
CA ASP A 331 -1.56 21.48 -15.93
C ASP A 331 -0.12 21.44 -15.36
N GLY A 332 0.09 22.02 -14.18
CA GLY A 332 1.41 22.09 -13.55
C GLY A 332 2.00 20.73 -13.20
N ILE A 333 1.16 19.74 -12.89
CA ILE A 333 1.60 18.36 -12.63
C ILE A 333 2.04 17.70 -13.94
N ALA A 334 1.28 17.88 -15.03
CA ALA A 334 1.65 17.37 -16.35
C ALA A 334 2.98 17.98 -16.83
N ILE A 335 3.14 19.31 -16.77
CA ILE A 335 4.38 19.99 -17.18
C ILE A 335 5.56 19.55 -16.31
N GLY A 336 5.43 19.61 -14.98
CA GLY A 336 6.48 19.21 -14.05
C GLY A 336 6.91 17.76 -14.23
N ALA A 337 5.95 16.84 -14.40
CA ALA A 337 6.23 15.44 -14.68
C ALA A 337 6.95 15.22 -16.01
N LEU A 338 6.64 16.01 -17.06
CA LEU A 338 7.33 15.91 -18.35
C LEU A 338 8.82 16.30 -18.23
N HIS A 339 9.11 17.34 -17.45
CA HIS A 339 10.47 17.76 -17.13
C HIS A 339 11.19 16.73 -16.24
N ALA A 340 10.51 16.12 -15.28
CA ALA A 340 11.07 15.05 -14.46
C ALA A 340 11.42 13.80 -15.29
N VAL A 341 10.54 13.39 -16.21
CA VAL A 341 10.79 12.29 -17.15
C VAL A 341 11.95 12.59 -18.11
N LYS A 342 12.13 13.86 -18.51
CA LYS A 342 13.32 14.31 -19.27
C LYS A 342 14.64 14.08 -18.50
N ALA A 343 14.61 14.24 -17.18
CA ALA A 343 15.72 13.96 -16.27
C ALA A 343 15.82 12.48 -15.85
N ASN A 344 15.07 11.59 -16.50
CA ASN A 344 14.95 10.16 -16.18
C ASN A 344 14.44 9.85 -14.76
N ILE A 345 13.53 10.67 -14.25
CA ILE A 345 12.81 10.46 -13.00
C ILE A 345 11.48 9.74 -13.30
N VAL A 346 11.15 8.73 -12.50
CA VAL A 346 9.84 8.05 -12.60
C VAL A 346 8.79 8.87 -11.87
N VAL A 347 7.62 9.11 -12.47
CA VAL A 347 6.54 9.89 -11.84
C VAL A 347 5.28 9.04 -11.73
N ALA A 348 4.86 8.73 -10.50
CA ALA A 348 3.59 8.07 -10.21
C ALA A 348 2.62 9.06 -9.57
N CYS A 349 1.38 9.10 -10.07
CA CYS A 349 0.32 9.94 -9.52
C CYS A 349 -0.97 9.16 -9.23
N SER A 350 -1.76 9.66 -8.28
CA SER A 350 -3.11 9.15 -7.99
C SER A 350 -4.07 9.37 -9.17
N ALA A 351 -5.06 8.48 -9.36
CA ALA A 351 -6.04 8.62 -10.44
C ALA A 351 -7.14 9.67 -10.16
N GLY A 352 -7.47 9.91 -8.90
CA GLY A 352 -8.60 10.73 -8.44
C GLY A 352 -9.59 9.93 -7.60
N ASN A 353 -10.43 10.64 -6.84
CA ASN A 353 -11.40 10.06 -5.91
C ASN A 353 -12.87 10.35 -6.31
N GLU A 354 -13.13 10.80 -7.54
CA GLU A 354 -14.46 11.15 -8.06
C GLU A 354 -15.20 10.01 -8.78
N GLY A 355 -14.75 8.76 -8.60
CA GLY A 355 -15.51 7.57 -9.03
C GLY A 355 -16.88 7.45 -8.33
N PRO A 356 -17.82 6.63 -8.84
CA PRO A 356 -17.64 5.62 -9.89
C PRO A 356 -18.21 6.04 -11.26
N SER A 357 -18.24 7.35 -11.59
CA SER A 357 -18.60 7.78 -12.95
C SER A 357 -17.45 7.61 -13.93
N LEU A 358 -17.76 7.31 -15.20
CA LEU A 358 -16.78 7.25 -16.29
C LEU A 358 -16.14 8.63 -16.53
N SER A 359 -14.93 8.63 -17.10
CA SER A 359 -14.17 9.84 -17.46
C SER A 359 -13.87 10.78 -16.26
N THR A 360 -13.70 10.21 -15.07
CA THR A 360 -13.40 10.93 -13.84
C THR A 360 -11.90 11.04 -13.56
N VAL A 361 -11.07 10.19 -14.19
CA VAL A 361 -9.61 10.18 -14.01
C VAL A 361 -8.96 11.54 -14.37
N ARG A 362 -8.04 12.01 -13.52
CA ARG A 362 -7.48 13.37 -13.58
C ARG A 362 -6.04 13.44 -14.11
N ASN A 363 -5.10 12.72 -13.49
CA ASN A 363 -3.69 12.71 -13.89
C ASN A 363 -3.49 11.88 -15.17
N VAL A 364 -3.93 12.37 -16.32
CA VAL A 364 -4.05 11.57 -17.56
C VAL A 364 -2.88 11.70 -18.54
N ALA A 365 -1.82 12.43 -18.17
CA ALA A 365 -0.69 12.66 -19.08
C ALA A 365 0.03 11.34 -19.48
N PRO A 366 0.44 11.17 -20.76
CA PRO A 366 1.08 9.93 -21.23
C PRO A 366 2.49 9.65 -20.66
N TRP A 367 3.08 10.55 -19.88
CA TRP A 367 4.38 10.34 -19.21
C TRP A 367 4.24 10.03 -17.72
N ILE A 368 3.04 10.14 -17.15
CA ILE A 368 2.72 9.81 -15.75
C ILE A 368 2.28 8.34 -15.63
N ILE A 369 2.62 7.67 -14.53
CA ILE A 369 2.01 6.40 -14.10
C ILE A 369 0.79 6.70 -13.23
N THR A 370 -0.42 6.48 -13.75
CA THR A 370 -1.67 6.86 -13.08
C THR A 370 -2.27 5.66 -12.36
N VAL A 371 -2.49 5.79 -11.04
CA VAL A 371 -2.75 4.65 -10.16
C VAL A 371 -4.19 4.66 -9.60
N GLY A 372 -4.98 3.64 -9.96
CA GLY A 372 -6.29 3.36 -9.38
C GLY A 372 -6.21 2.70 -7.99
N ALA A 373 -7.32 2.68 -7.25
CA ALA A 373 -7.39 2.16 -5.89
C ALA A 373 -8.26 0.90 -5.78
N SER A 374 -7.72 -0.14 -5.14
CA SER A 374 -8.45 -1.37 -4.81
C SER A 374 -8.45 -1.68 -3.31
N SER A 375 -9.33 -2.60 -2.93
CA SER A 375 -9.37 -3.21 -1.60
C SER A 375 -8.21 -4.17 -1.34
N ILE A 376 -8.04 -4.47 -0.06
CA ILE A 376 -7.26 -5.59 0.46
C ILE A 376 -8.21 -6.56 1.18
N ASP A 377 -7.76 -7.77 1.46
CA ASP A 377 -8.54 -8.79 2.18
C ASP A 377 -8.59 -8.61 3.71
N ARG A 378 -8.58 -7.35 4.17
CA ARG A 378 -8.80 -6.95 5.57
C ARG A 378 -10.07 -6.12 5.66
N VAL A 379 -10.96 -6.51 6.58
CA VAL A 379 -12.17 -5.76 6.93
C VAL A 379 -12.23 -5.51 8.44
N PHE A 380 -12.89 -4.43 8.82
CA PHE A 380 -13.08 -4.06 10.23
C PHE A 380 -14.51 -4.34 10.64
N ASN A 381 -14.81 -5.61 10.88
CA ASN A 381 -16.16 -6.13 11.06
C ASN A 381 -16.79 -5.59 12.35
N SER A 382 -17.94 -4.92 12.25
CA SER A 382 -18.71 -4.33 13.35
C SER A 382 -20.22 -4.42 13.07
N PRO A 383 -20.82 -5.61 13.17
CA PRO A 383 -22.21 -5.83 12.80
C PRO A 383 -23.23 -5.10 13.69
N VAL A 384 -24.37 -4.75 13.12
CA VAL A 384 -25.55 -4.26 13.85
C VAL A 384 -26.41 -5.46 14.25
N LEU A 385 -26.77 -5.59 15.52
CA LEU A 385 -27.76 -6.56 15.99
C LEU A 385 -29.08 -5.86 16.29
N LEU A 386 -30.11 -6.13 15.49
CA LEU A 386 -31.46 -5.59 15.65
C LEU A 386 -32.25 -6.38 16.70
N GLY A 387 -33.25 -5.73 17.31
CA GLY A 387 -34.09 -6.31 18.37
C GLY A 387 -35.01 -7.45 17.91
N ASN A 388 -35.13 -7.70 16.61
CA ASN A 388 -35.78 -8.89 16.05
C ASN A 388 -34.80 -10.08 15.85
N GLY A 389 -33.54 -9.95 16.27
CA GLY A 389 -32.49 -10.96 16.11
C GLY A 389 -31.75 -10.93 14.77
N MET A 390 -32.13 -10.05 13.83
CA MET A 390 -31.38 -9.89 12.58
C MET A 390 -30.01 -9.27 12.87
N LYS A 391 -28.97 -9.91 12.36
CA LYS A 391 -27.59 -9.40 12.37
C LYS A 391 -27.26 -8.90 10.97
N ILE A 392 -26.96 -7.60 10.87
CA ILE A 392 -26.63 -6.90 9.64
C ILE A 392 -25.13 -6.61 9.64
N GLU A 393 -24.44 -6.88 8.54
CA GLU A 393 -23.01 -6.60 8.44
C GLU A 393 -22.73 -5.09 8.42
N GLY A 394 -21.63 -4.69 9.06
CA GLY A 394 -21.20 -3.30 9.13
C GLY A 394 -19.71 -3.21 9.40
N GLN A 395 -19.10 -2.06 9.13
CA GLN A 395 -17.67 -1.84 9.32
C GLN A 395 -17.34 -0.48 9.95
N THR A 396 -16.30 -0.44 10.78
CA THR A 396 -15.81 0.77 11.47
C THR A 396 -14.43 0.54 12.08
N VAL A 397 -13.64 1.61 12.23
CA VAL A 397 -12.38 1.60 13.02
C VAL A 397 -12.54 2.33 14.36
N THR A 398 -13.79 2.59 14.75
CA THR A 398 -14.13 3.28 16.00
C THR A 398 -14.22 2.28 17.15
N PRO A 399 -13.31 2.30 18.15
CA PRO A 399 -13.47 1.45 19.32
C PRO A 399 -14.64 1.92 20.19
N PHE A 400 -15.51 0.99 20.56
CA PHE A 400 -16.58 1.20 21.52
C PHE A 400 -16.97 -0.11 22.19
N GLN A 401 -17.75 0.00 23.26
CA GLN A 401 -18.46 -1.09 23.91
C GLN A 401 -19.90 -0.61 24.17
N LEU A 402 -20.89 -1.44 23.87
CA LEU A 402 -22.31 -1.18 24.17
C LEU A 402 -22.89 -2.38 24.91
N ASP A 403 -23.29 -2.16 26.18
CA ASP A 403 -23.61 -3.25 27.10
C ASP A 403 -25.06 -3.76 27.01
N LYS A 404 -25.89 -3.11 26.18
CA LYS A 404 -27.32 -3.42 26.01
C LYS A 404 -27.83 -2.93 24.66
N MET A 405 -29.05 -3.31 24.31
CA MET A 405 -29.77 -2.68 23.22
C MET A 405 -30.33 -1.31 23.61
N TYR A 406 -30.33 -0.40 22.65
CA TYR A 406 -30.87 0.95 22.73
C TYR A 406 -31.96 1.12 21.69
N SER A 407 -32.87 2.09 21.88
CA SER A 407 -33.88 2.41 20.87
C SER A 407 -33.21 2.90 19.60
N LEU A 408 -33.71 2.42 18.45
CA LEU A 408 -33.21 2.76 17.13
C LEU A 408 -34.21 3.68 16.43
N VAL A 409 -33.76 4.82 15.90
CA VAL A 409 -34.59 5.78 15.16
C VAL A 409 -33.98 6.06 13.79
N TYR A 410 -34.84 6.37 12.80
CA TYR A 410 -34.40 6.92 11.53
C TYR A 410 -34.28 8.44 11.66
N ALA A 411 -33.18 9.02 11.18
CA ALA A 411 -32.89 10.45 11.33
C ALA A 411 -34.02 11.36 10.83
N GLY A 412 -34.63 11.04 9.68
CA GLY A 412 -35.72 11.84 9.11
C GLY A 412 -37.01 11.87 9.95
N ASP A 413 -37.18 10.93 10.89
CA ASP A 413 -38.32 10.91 11.81
C ASP A 413 -38.04 11.71 13.11
N VAL A 414 -36.81 12.20 13.30
CA VAL A 414 -36.33 12.88 14.53
C VAL A 414 -35.60 14.20 14.25
N GLU A 415 -35.76 14.73 13.04
CA GLU A 415 -35.28 16.05 12.62
C GLU A 415 -36.11 17.19 13.24
N VAL A 416 -35.48 18.36 13.42
CA VAL A 416 -36.17 19.59 13.81
C VAL A 416 -37.00 20.09 12.62
N PRO A 417 -38.32 20.30 12.76
CA PRO A 417 -39.17 20.69 11.64
C PRO A 417 -38.68 21.94 10.90
N GLY A 418 -38.57 21.84 9.57
CA GLY A 418 -38.12 22.94 8.70
C GLY A 418 -36.59 23.10 8.57
N THR A 419 -35.78 22.26 9.22
CA THR A 419 -34.31 22.30 9.06
C THR A 419 -33.78 21.46 7.88
N THR A 420 -34.62 20.59 7.32
CA THR A 420 -34.27 19.71 6.19
C THR A 420 -35.27 19.84 5.03
N THR A 421 -34.86 19.33 3.88
CA THR A 421 -35.60 19.25 2.62
C THR A 421 -35.72 17.79 2.18
N ASN A 422 -36.52 17.52 1.14
CA ASN A 422 -36.61 16.19 0.52
C ASN A 422 -35.25 15.63 0.03
N SER A 423 -34.24 16.48 -0.19
CA SER A 423 -32.89 16.06 -0.63
C SER A 423 -31.86 15.97 0.50
N THR A 424 -32.20 16.37 1.72
CA THR A 424 -31.30 16.40 2.90
C THR A 424 -31.83 15.63 4.12
N THR A 425 -33.12 15.32 4.15
CA THR A 425 -33.72 14.53 5.24
C THR A 425 -33.09 13.13 5.37
N GLY A 426 -32.96 12.66 6.60
CA GLY A 426 -32.32 11.41 6.94
C GLY A 426 -30.80 11.49 7.08
N GLN A 427 -30.15 12.60 6.73
CA GLN A 427 -28.68 12.64 6.55
C GLN A 427 -27.90 13.07 7.79
N CYS A 428 -28.56 13.40 8.91
CA CYS A 428 -27.91 13.84 10.16
C CYS A 428 -26.96 15.04 9.93
N LEU A 429 -27.46 16.09 9.28
CA LEU A 429 -26.67 17.29 9.01
C LEU A 429 -26.54 18.17 10.26
N ASP A 430 -25.48 18.97 10.29
CA ASP A 430 -25.14 19.86 11.41
C ASP A 430 -26.36 20.71 11.84
N GLY A 431 -26.82 20.52 13.08
CA GLY A 431 -27.96 21.25 13.66
C GLY A 431 -29.35 20.72 13.32
N THR A 432 -29.52 19.66 12.50
CA THR A 432 -30.86 19.21 12.07
C THR A 432 -31.53 18.22 13.01
N LEU A 433 -30.83 17.55 13.92
CA LEU A 433 -31.43 16.57 14.82
C LEU A 433 -32.04 17.22 16.08
N SER A 434 -33.17 16.68 16.54
CA SER A 434 -33.84 17.11 17.78
C SER A 434 -33.22 16.46 19.03
N PRO A 435 -32.72 17.24 20.01
CA PRO A 435 -32.18 16.72 21.27
C PRO A 435 -33.17 15.85 22.05
N GLU A 436 -34.45 16.22 22.09
CA GLU A 436 -35.48 15.49 22.84
C GLU A 436 -35.80 14.13 22.20
N LEU A 437 -35.74 14.05 20.87
CA LEU A 437 -36.09 12.85 20.12
C LEU A 437 -34.92 11.88 19.96
N VAL A 438 -33.66 12.34 20.04
CA VAL A 438 -32.46 11.50 19.81
C VAL A 438 -31.74 11.07 21.09
N LYS A 439 -31.86 11.81 22.19
CA LYS A 439 -31.11 11.55 23.43
C LYS A 439 -31.21 10.09 23.90
N GLY A 440 -30.05 9.44 24.04
CA GLY A 440 -29.92 8.05 24.49
C GLY A 440 -30.27 6.98 23.44
N LYS A 441 -30.49 7.34 22.18
CA LYS A 441 -30.86 6.43 21.09
C LYS A 441 -29.73 6.21 20.08
N ILE A 442 -29.84 5.14 19.29
CA ILE A 442 -29.04 4.91 18.09
C ILE A 442 -29.79 5.51 16.90
N VAL A 443 -29.09 6.24 16.02
CA VAL A 443 -29.68 6.89 14.84
C VAL A 443 -29.22 6.21 13.55
N LEU A 444 -30.14 5.88 12.65
CA LEU A 444 -29.82 5.54 11.25
C LEU A 444 -29.71 6.84 10.43
N CYS A 445 -28.50 7.16 9.98
CA CYS A 445 -28.15 8.29 9.13
C CYS A 445 -27.88 7.82 7.68
N LEU A 446 -28.44 8.53 6.71
CA LEU A 446 -28.23 8.27 5.29
C LEU A 446 -26.96 8.96 4.75
N SER A 447 -26.38 8.37 3.72
CA SER A 447 -25.38 9.01 2.88
C SER A 447 -25.96 10.22 2.15
N GLY A 448 -25.11 11.16 1.74
CA GLY A 448 -25.53 12.39 1.07
C GLY A 448 -24.61 13.55 1.41
N TYR A 449 -25.16 14.75 1.56
CA TYR A 449 -24.44 15.96 1.94
C TYR A 449 -23.76 15.80 3.32
N SER A 450 -22.71 16.59 3.54
CA SER A 450 -21.81 16.55 4.72
C SER A 450 -21.02 15.24 4.91
N TYR A 451 -19.89 15.36 5.60
CA TYR A 451 -18.92 14.30 5.82
C TYR A 451 -19.42 13.28 6.86
N ASN A 452 -19.12 12.00 6.65
CA ASN A 452 -19.49 10.89 7.54
C ASN A 452 -19.18 11.16 9.03
N VAL A 453 -18.02 11.77 9.31
CA VAL A 453 -17.59 12.11 10.66
C VAL A 453 -18.36 13.29 11.28
N LYS A 454 -18.80 14.28 10.47
CA LYS A 454 -19.70 15.37 10.91
C LYS A 454 -21.08 14.81 11.30
N LYS A 455 -21.62 13.85 10.54
CA LYS A 455 -22.89 13.17 10.87
C LYS A 455 -22.85 12.48 12.24
N GLY A 456 -21.74 11.85 12.57
CA GLY A 456 -21.50 11.31 13.92
C GLY A 456 -21.41 12.41 14.98
N LEU A 457 -20.74 13.53 14.69
CA LEU A 457 -20.65 14.67 15.60
C LEU A 457 -22.02 15.30 15.89
N GLU A 458 -22.90 15.40 14.89
CA GLU A 458 -24.29 15.86 15.07
C GLU A 458 -25.06 14.93 16.02
N VAL A 459 -25.02 13.61 15.81
CA VAL A 459 -25.66 12.64 16.72
C VAL A 459 -25.11 12.76 18.16
N LYS A 460 -23.80 13.01 18.30
CA LYS A 460 -23.15 13.24 19.59
C LYS A 460 -23.63 14.55 20.25
N ARG A 461 -23.76 15.64 19.48
CA ARG A 461 -24.26 16.96 19.95
C ARG A 461 -25.64 16.84 20.60
N VAL A 462 -26.53 16.03 20.01
CA VAL A 462 -27.88 15.77 20.52
C VAL A 462 -27.97 14.64 21.56
N GLN A 463 -26.84 14.22 22.13
CA GLN A 463 -26.75 13.18 23.17
C GLN A 463 -27.25 11.80 22.72
N GLY A 464 -27.18 11.48 21.42
CA GLY A 464 -27.33 10.12 20.91
C GLY A 464 -26.20 9.21 21.40
N ILE A 465 -26.49 7.91 21.58
CA ILE A 465 -25.52 6.95 22.15
C ILE A 465 -24.68 6.25 21.07
N GLY A 466 -25.12 6.32 19.81
CA GLY A 466 -24.39 5.81 18.66
C GLY A 466 -25.16 6.03 17.36
N PHE A 467 -24.59 5.61 16.23
CA PHE A 467 -25.27 5.74 14.93
C PHE A 467 -24.90 4.63 13.94
N ILE A 468 -25.73 4.48 12.93
CA ILE A 468 -25.55 3.57 11.80
C ILE A 468 -25.53 4.44 10.55
N LEU A 469 -24.50 4.31 9.74
CA LEU A 469 -24.31 5.11 8.53
C LEU A 469 -24.56 4.28 7.28
N GLN A 470 -25.42 4.75 6.38
CA GLN A 470 -25.53 4.17 5.04
C GLN A 470 -24.26 4.46 4.21
N ASN A 471 -23.69 3.42 3.59
CA ASN A 471 -22.67 3.57 2.56
C ASN A 471 -23.32 4.13 1.26
N PRO A 472 -22.77 5.18 0.61
CA PRO A 472 -23.40 5.85 -0.54
C PRO A 472 -23.57 4.97 -1.79
N VAL A 473 -22.83 3.87 -1.90
CA VAL A 473 -22.82 2.99 -3.07
C VAL A 473 -23.41 1.63 -2.71
N ASN A 474 -24.25 1.09 -3.60
CA ASN A 474 -24.77 -0.27 -3.57
C ASN A 474 -23.64 -1.26 -3.92
N GLY A 475 -22.67 -1.39 -3.02
CA GLY A 475 -21.41 -2.07 -3.31
C GLY A 475 -20.88 -2.98 -2.22
N ILE A 476 -19.76 -3.64 -2.52
CA ILE A 476 -19.10 -4.65 -1.69
C ILE A 476 -17.97 -4.09 -0.80
N GLY A 477 -17.73 -2.77 -0.87
CA GLY A 477 -16.71 -2.08 -0.09
C GLY A 477 -17.26 -0.92 0.75
N ILE A 478 -16.67 -0.75 1.94
CA ILE A 478 -16.93 0.35 2.86
C ILE A 478 -15.59 1.02 3.17
N SER A 479 -15.51 2.35 2.99
CA SER A 479 -14.42 3.13 3.59
C SER A 479 -14.76 3.36 5.06
N VAL A 480 -13.85 2.98 5.96
CA VAL A 480 -14.12 3.02 7.41
C VAL A 480 -13.63 4.33 8.02
N ASP A 481 -14.45 4.89 8.90
CA ASP A 481 -14.18 6.14 9.61
C ASP A 481 -13.89 5.88 11.11
N ALA A 482 -13.05 6.73 11.68
CA ALA A 482 -12.76 6.76 13.12
C ALA A 482 -13.71 7.71 13.86
N HIS A 483 -15.02 7.46 13.83
CA HIS A 483 -16.07 8.32 14.39
C HIS A 483 -15.85 8.75 15.86
N VAL A 484 -16.51 9.83 16.26
CA VAL A 484 -16.38 10.49 17.59
C VAL A 484 -17.30 9.92 18.69
N LEU A 485 -18.11 8.92 18.35
CA LEU A 485 -19.04 8.14 19.19
C LEU A 485 -19.21 6.73 18.57
N PRO A 486 -19.82 5.74 19.27
CA PRO A 486 -20.09 4.42 18.71
C PRO A 486 -20.81 4.49 17.36
N GLY A 487 -20.20 3.96 16.30
CA GLY A 487 -20.73 4.12 14.95
C GLY A 487 -20.22 3.03 14.01
N THR A 488 -21.10 2.54 13.14
CA THR A 488 -20.77 1.57 12.08
C THR A 488 -21.42 1.94 10.76
N ALA A 489 -20.69 1.82 9.67
CA ALA A 489 -21.22 1.96 8.33
C ALA A 489 -21.75 0.61 7.84
N VAL A 490 -22.88 0.60 7.12
CA VAL A 490 -23.54 -0.58 6.56
C VAL A 490 -23.77 -0.40 5.07
N PHE A 491 -23.91 -1.49 4.32
CA PHE A 491 -24.22 -1.40 2.90
C PHE A 491 -25.58 -0.74 2.64
N SER A 492 -25.76 -0.15 1.46
CA SER A 492 -26.99 0.60 1.14
C SER A 492 -28.27 -0.25 1.19
N ASN A 493 -28.23 -1.48 0.67
CA ASN A 493 -29.35 -2.44 0.76
C ASN A 493 -29.66 -2.82 2.23
N ASP A 494 -28.63 -2.90 3.06
CA ASP A 494 -28.76 -3.19 4.48
C ASP A 494 -29.37 -2.01 5.25
N SER A 495 -28.98 -0.77 4.93
CA SER A 495 -29.62 0.43 5.49
C SER A 495 -31.13 0.49 5.17
N THR A 496 -31.53 0.04 3.96
CA THR A 496 -32.95 -0.08 3.57
C THR A 496 -33.67 -1.15 4.40
N THR A 497 -32.99 -2.26 4.69
CA THR A 497 -33.50 -3.33 5.56
C THR A 497 -33.70 -2.83 7.01
N ILE A 498 -32.74 -2.06 7.53
CA ILE A 498 -32.83 -1.43 8.86
C ILE A 498 -33.97 -0.39 8.90
N LEU A 499 -34.11 0.44 7.86
CA LEU A 499 -35.21 1.42 7.77
C LEU A 499 -36.59 0.74 7.74
N ASN A 500 -36.72 -0.38 7.02
CA ASN A 500 -37.95 -1.17 7.02
C ASN A 500 -38.23 -1.80 8.38
N TYR A 501 -37.21 -2.26 9.12
CA TYR A 501 -37.35 -2.72 10.50
C TYR A 501 -37.82 -1.59 11.44
N ILE A 502 -37.25 -0.38 11.33
CA ILE A 502 -37.67 0.80 12.11
C ILE A 502 -39.16 1.10 11.89
N ARG A 503 -39.63 1.08 10.63
CA ARG A 503 -41.01 1.39 10.25
C ARG A 503 -42.04 0.31 10.63
N THR A 504 -41.63 -0.93 10.82
CA THR A 504 -42.53 -2.08 11.06
C THR A 504 -42.52 -2.56 12.52
N SER A 505 -41.47 -2.29 13.28
CA SER A 505 -41.39 -2.60 14.71
C SER A 505 -42.14 -1.55 15.55
N LYS A 506 -42.90 -1.99 16.56
CA LYS A 506 -43.50 -1.07 17.54
C LYS A 506 -42.47 -0.38 18.44
N ASN A 507 -41.38 -1.08 18.74
CA ASN A 507 -40.26 -0.62 19.57
C ASN A 507 -38.96 -1.06 18.87
N PRO A 508 -38.50 -0.35 17.83
CA PRO A 508 -37.23 -0.66 17.18
C PRO A 508 -36.07 -0.49 18.14
N MET A 509 -35.26 -1.53 18.27
CA MET A 509 -34.09 -1.59 19.15
C MET A 509 -32.88 -2.11 18.37
N ALA A 510 -31.68 -1.69 18.73
CA ALA A 510 -30.45 -2.23 18.20
C ALA A 510 -29.30 -2.16 19.22
N THR A 511 -28.24 -2.93 18.97
CA THR A 511 -26.90 -2.67 19.52
C THR A 511 -25.86 -2.82 18.41
N LEU A 512 -24.72 -2.16 18.58
CA LEU A 512 -23.56 -2.30 17.71
C LEU A 512 -22.59 -3.29 18.36
N ILE A 513 -22.17 -4.31 17.62
CA ILE A 513 -21.13 -5.23 18.09
C ILE A 513 -19.78 -4.52 17.96
N PRO A 514 -18.89 -4.55 18.99
CA PRO A 514 -17.57 -3.94 18.92
C PRO A 514 -16.77 -4.40 17.69
N PRO A 515 -15.96 -3.53 17.07
CA PRO A 515 -15.21 -3.88 15.88
C PRO A 515 -14.11 -4.92 16.15
N GLU A 516 -13.90 -5.81 15.18
CA GLU A 516 -12.78 -6.73 15.11
C GLU A 516 -12.06 -6.63 13.75
N THR A 517 -10.78 -6.98 13.70
CA THR A 517 -10.04 -7.05 12.42
C THR A 517 -10.11 -8.47 11.86
N ILE A 518 -10.80 -8.64 10.73
CA ILE A 518 -10.84 -9.91 10.00
C ILE A 518 -9.88 -9.85 8.82
N LEU A 519 -9.08 -10.91 8.63
CA LEU A 519 -8.16 -11.08 7.51
C LEU A 519 -8.61 -12.23 6.60
N ASN A 520 -8.15 -12.19 5.35
CA ASN A 520 -8.52 -13.13 4.28
C ASN A 520 -10.01 -13.04 3.90
N SER A 521 -10.61 -11.84 4.00
CA SER A 521 -11.96 -11.58 3.52
C SER A 521 -12.07 -11.79 2.00
N LYS A 522 -13.27 -12.11 1.52
CA LYS A 522 -13.52 -12.46 0.11
C LYS A 522 -14.80 -11.77 -0.38
N PRO A 523 -14.84 -11.25 -1.62
CA PRO A 523 -13.72 -11.17 -2.58
C PRO A 523 -12.71 -10.06 -2.22
N ALA A 524 -11.44 -10.24 -2.59
CA ALA A 524 -10.44 -9.16 -2.66
C ALA A 524 -9.30 -9.51 -3.64
N PRO A 525 -8.76 -8.55 -4.43
CA PRO A 525 -9.17 -7.15 -4.47
C PRO A 525 -10.46 -6.97 -5.29
N PHE A 526 -11.16 -5.90 -4.99
CA PHE A 526 -12.18 -5.27 -5.82
C PHE A 526 -11.86 -3.78 -5.93
N MET A 527 -12.44 -3.08 -6.90
CA MET A 527 -12.18 -1.66 -7.11
C MET A 527 -12.90 -0.81 -6.07
N ALA A 528 -12.19 0.16 -5.48
CA ALA A 528 -12.82 1.10 -4.55
C ALA A 528 -13.81 2.00 -5.30
N SER A 529 -14.98 2.27 -4.70
CA SER A 529 -16.06 3.06 -5.33
C SER A 529 -15.64 4.47 -5.74
N PHE A 530 -14.80 5.10 -4.93
CA PHE A 530 -14.25 6.43 -5.19
C PHE A 530 -13.17 6.42 -6.29
N SER A 531 -12.57 5.28 -6.66
CA SER A 531 -11.43 5.28 -7.60
C SER A 531 -11.86 5.85 -8.94
N SER A 532 -11.30 7.01 -9.32
CA SER A 532 -11.62 7.66 -10.59
C SER A 532 -11.26 6.76 -11.78
N MET A 533 -12.12 6.78 -12.79
CA MET A 533 -12.15 5.82 -13.89
C MET A 533 -11.91 6.48 -15.24
N GLY A 534 -11.39 5.69 -16.19
CA GLY A 534 -11.29 6.07 -17.58
C GLY A 534 -12.65 6.20 -18.30
N PRO A 535 -12.65 6.53 -19.60
CA PRO A 535 -11.49 6.82 -20.45
C PRO A 535 -10.75 8.11 -20.05
N ASN A 536 -9.57 8.34 -20.61
CA ASN A 536 -8.89 9.63 -20.56
C ASN A 536 -9.74 10.69 -21.27
N GLY A 537 -10.13 11.75 -20.55
CA GLY A 537 -11.01 12.80 -21.08
C GLY A 537 -10.33 13.83 -22.01
N LEU A 538 -9.00 13.88 -22.06
CA LEU A 538 -8.24 14.75 -22.99
C LEU A 538 -7.85 13.99 -24.24
N GLU A 539 -7.24 12.81 -24.07
CA GLU A 539 -6.76 11.97 -25.16
C GLU A 539 -7.25 10.52 -24.99
N PRO A 540 -8.49 10.21 -25.44
CA PRO A 540 -9.11 8.91 -25.26
C PRO A 540 -8.34 7.73 -25.86
N ASN A 541 -7.37 7.98 -26.77
CA ASN A 541 -6.48 6.97 -27.34
C ASN A 541 -5.32 6.56 -26.41
N ILE A 542 -5.20 7.17 -25.23
CA ILE A 542 -4.30 6.74 -24.15
C ILE A 542 -5.13 6.22 -22.98
N LEU A 543 -5.04 4.91 -22.73
CA LEU A 543 -5.81 4.22 -21.69
C LEU A 543 -5.37 4.69 -20.29
N LYS A 544 -6.33 5.08 -19.45
CA LYS A 544 -6.13 5.44 -18.05
C LYS A 544 -7.25 4.85 -17.17
N PRO A 545 -7.00 4.56 -15.86
CA PRO A 545 -5.69 4.56 -15.21
C PRO A 545 -4.76 3.49 -15.80
N ASP A 546 -3.46 3.53 -15.48
CA ASP A 546 -2.48 2.59 -16.03
C ASP A 546 -2.46 1.25 -15.30
N ILE A 547 -2.62 1.31 -13.98
CA ILE A 547 -2.47 0.18 -13.06
C ILE A 547 -3.27 0.45 -11.78
N THR A 548 -3.45 -0.56 -10.94
CA THR A 548 -4.10 -0.43 -9.63
C THR A 548 -3.28 -1.07 -8.52
N ALA A 549 -3.39 -0.48 -7.32
CA ALA A 549 -2.76 -0.96 -6.10
C ALA A 549 -3.68 -0.73 -4.88
N PRO A 550 -3.35 -1.31 -3.70
CA PRO A 550 -4.10 -1.12 -2.46
C PRO A 550 -4.29 0.36 -2.09
N GLY A 551 -5.54 0.80 -2.01
CA GLY A 551 -5.91 2.18 -1.67
C GLY A 551 -7.14 2.33 -0.77
N LEU A 552 -7.84 1.24 -0.44
CA LEU A 552 -8.97 1.26 0.50
C LEU A 552 -8.53 0.77 1.89
N ASN A 553 -8.83 1.56 2.92
CA ASN A 553 -8.61 1.26 4.33
C ASN A 553 -7.16 0.88 4.66
N ILE A 554 -6.18 1.69 4.26
CA ILE A 554 -4.73 1.45 4.39
C ILE A 554 -4.21 2.00 5.73
N LEU A 555 -3.39 1.22 6.44
CA LEU A 555 -2.76 1.64 7.71
C LEU A 555 -1.32 2.10 7.49
N ALA A 556 -1.05 3.37 7.73
CA ALA A 556 0.31 3.93 7.72
C ALA A 556 0.48 4.97 8.85
N ALA A 557 1.65 5.61 8.93
CA ALA A 557 1.92 6.59 9.98
C ALA A 557 1.03 7.83 9.84
N TRP A 558 0.87 8.59 10.92
CA TRP A 558 0.03 9.77 10.97
C TRP A 558 0.74 10.95 11.64
N SER A 559 0.31 12.18 11.36
CA SER A 559 0.79 13.37 12.07
C SER A 559 0.12 13.47 13.43
N GLU A 560 0.92 13.53 14.50
CA GLU A 560 0.40 13.70 15.86
C GLU A 560 -0.18 15.12 16.10
N ALA A 561 -0.09 16.04 15.12
CA ALA A 561 -0.75 17.35 15.13
C ALA A 561 -2.17 17.34 14.52
N SER A 562 -2.70 16.18 14.14
CA SER A 562 -4.01 16.04 13.50
C SER A 562 -4.77 14.84 14.04
N SER A 563 -6.08 15.01 14.22
CA SER A 563 -6.95 13.96 14.74
C SER A 563 -7.38 12.98 13.65
N PRO A 564 -7.78 11.73 14.00
CA PRO A 564 -8.22 10.73 13.04
C PRO A 564 -9.37 11.18 12.14
N THR A 565 -10.22 12.10 12.61
CA THR A 565 -11.35 12.67 11.85
C THR A 565 -11.09 14.05 11.27
N LYS A 566 -10.01 14.72 11.71
CA LYS A 566 -9.63 16.09 11.32
C LYS A 566 -10.68 17.16 11.68
N LEU A 567 -11.66 16.80 12.52
CA LEU A 567 -12.61 17.73 13.14
C LEU A 567 -11.89 18.53 14.25
N PRO A 568 -12.15 19.85 14.39
CA PRO A 568 -11.60 20.65 15.48
C PRO A 568 -11.97 20.11 16.88
N ASP A 569 -13.18 19.58 17.02
CA ASP A 569 -13.73 19.01 18.26
C ASP A 569 -13.22 17.59 18.58
N ASP A 570 -12.43 16.99 17.68
CA ASP A 570 -11.78 15.71 17.90
C ASP A 570 -10.34 15.94 18.37
N HIS A 571 -10.11 15.80 19.68
CA HIS A 571 -8.80 15.98 20.31
C HIS A 571 -8.00 14.67 20.44
N ARG A 572 -8.41 13.58 19.79
CA ARG A 572 -7.64 12.32 19.78
C ARG A 572 -6.36 12.49 18.97
N VAL A 573 -5.26 11.96 19.48
CA VAL A 573 -3.96 11.90 18.79
C VAL A 573 -3.63 10.44 18.48
N VAL A 574 -3.15 10.16 17.27
CA VAL A 574 -2.72 8.81 16.85
C VAL A 574 -1.40 8.88 16.10
N LYS A 575 -0.58 7.83 16.24
CA LYS A 575 0.70 7.66 15.51
C LYS A 575 0.55 6.94 14.18
N TYR A 576 -0.54 6.19 14.02
CA TYR A 576 -0.91 5.43 12.83
C TYR A 576 -2.42 5.55 12.63
N ASN A 577 -2.85 5.73 11.38
CA ASN A 577 -4.26 5.92 11.05
C ASN A 577 -4.67 5.09 9.82
N ILE A 578 -5.95 4.74 9.76
CA ILE A 578 -6.56 4.15 8.57
C ILE A 578 -7.06 5.28 7.69
N ASP A 579 -6.66 5.27 6.42
CA ASP A 579 -7.13 6.24 5.42
C ASP A 579 -7.37 5.53 4.07
N SER A 580 -8.15 6.18 3.20
CA SER A 580 -8.65 5.63 1.93
C SER A 580 -8.57 6.65 0.80
N GLY A 581 -7.99 6.25 -0.33
CA GLY A 581 -7.88 7.09 -1.51
C GLY A 581 -6.95 6.50 -2.57
N THR A 582 -7.04 7.01 -3.80
CA THR A 582 -5.98 6.78 -4.80
C THR A 582 -4.64 7.38 -4.38
N SER A 583 -4.67 8.32 -3.44
CA SER A 583 -3.52 8.85 -2.69
C SER A 583 -2.79 7.80 -1.85
N MET A 584 -3.42 6.69 -1.47
CA MET A 584 -2.78 5.57 -0.77
C MET A 584 -2.31 4.47 -1.73
N SER A 585 -2.87 4.37 -2.93
CA SER A 585 -2.41 3.40 -3.95
C SER A 585 -1.21 3.92 -4.75
N CYS A 586 -1.16 5.22 -5.07
CA CYS A 586 0.00 5.90 -5.66
C CYS A 586 1.36 5.55 -4.97
N PRO A 587 1.53 5.74 -3.64
CA PRO A 587 2.77 5.45 -2.94
C PRO A 587 3.15 3.96 -2.95
N HIS A 588 2.19 3.03 -3.08
CA HIS A 588 2.51 1.61 -3.27
C HIS A 588 3.25 1.39 -4.60
N VAL A 589 2.78 2.01 -5.69
CA VAL A 589 3.43 1.90 -7.01
C VAL A 589 4.77 2.65 -7.04
N ALA A 590 4.86 3.84 -6.42
CA ALA A 590 6.10 4.58 -6.31
C ALA A 590 7.19 3.81 -5.54
N ALA A 591 6.83 3.08 -4.47
CA ALA A 591 7.77 2.22 -3.76
C ALA A 591 8.37 1.12 -4.66
N ILE A 592 7.53 0.46 -5.47
CA ILE A 592 8.02 -0.60 -6.37
C ILE A 592 8.81 -0.02 -7.54
N ALA A 593 8.42 1.14 -8.08
CA ALA A 593 9.24 1.87 -9.05
C ALA A 593 10.64 2.19 -8.48
N ALA A 594 10.75 2.53 -7.18
CA ALA A 594 12.03 2.75 -6.52
C ALA A 594 12.84 1.45 -6.34
N LEU A 595 12.21 0.32 -6.04
CA LEU A 595 12.89 -0.99 -6.01
C LEU A 595 13.39 -1.40 -7.40
N ILE A 596 12.58 -1.23 -8.45
CA ILE A 596 12.98 -1.50 -9.84
C ILE A 596 14.14 -0.58 -10.24
N LYS A 597 14.10 0.71 -9.89
CA LYS A 597 15.21 1.66 -10.14
C LYS A 597 16.49 1.33 -9.35
N ALA A 598 16.39 0.63 -8.21
CA ALA A 598 17.54 0.11 -7.48
C ALA A 598 18.19 -1.11 -8.18
N ILE A 599 17.37 -1.97 -8.80
CA ILE A 599 17.84 -3.14 -9.57
C ILE A 599 18.37 -2.72 -10.94
N HIS A 600 17.71 -1.76 -11.59
CA HIS A 600 17.99 -1.27 -12.94
C HIS A 600 18.18 0.26 -12.95
N PRO A 601 19.34 0.79 -12.49
CA PRO A 601 19.56 2.24 -12.37
C PRO A 601 19.55 2.99 -13.71
N ASP A 602 19.91 2.32 -14.79
CA ASP A 602 20.01 2.83 -16.15
C ASP A 602 18.66 2.92 -16.89
N TRP A 603 17.66 2.13 -16.48
CA TRP A 603 16.36 2.08 -17.15
C TRP A 603 15.68 3.45 -17.22
N SER A 604 14.98 3.67 -18.34
CA SER A 604 14.18 4.87 -18.55
C SER A 604 12.92 4.85 -17.68
N SER A 605 12.39 6.03 -17.35
CA SER A 605 11.08 6.20 -16.72
C SER A 605 9.97 5.44 -17.46
N ALA A 606 10.04 5.41 -18.80
CA ALA A 606 9.13 4.65 -19.65
C ALA A 606 9.32 3.12 -19.52
N MET A 607 10.55 2.62 -19.43
CA MET A 607 10.84 1.20 -19.20
C MET A 607 10.30 0.71 -17.86
N ILE A 608 10.48 1.49 -16.79
CA ILE A 608 9.95 1.14 -15.45
C ILE A 608 8.42 1.14 -15.44
N ARG A 609 7.78 2.16 -16.04
CA ARG A 609 6.33 2.15 -16.24
C ARG A 609 5.88 0.92 -17.05
N SER A 610 6.58 0.63 -18.14
CA SER A 610 6.26 -0.54 -18.97
C SER A 610 6.33 -1.82 -18.17
N ALA A 611 7.38 -2.04 -17.38
CA ALA A 611 7.54 -3.24 -16.57
C ALA A 611 6.40 -3.41 -15.55
N LEU A 612 6.01 -2.33 -14.86
CA LEU A 612 4.87 -2.33 -13.94
C LEU A 612 3.55 -2.67 -14.65
N ILE A 613 3.27 -2.05 -15.79
CA ILE A 613 2.01 -2.24 -16.53
C ILE A 613 1.96 -3.64 -17.16
N THR A 614 2.99 -4.07 -17.89
CA THR A 614 2.92 -5.31 -18.68
C THR A 614 2.90 -6.58 -17.82
N THR A 615 3.37 -6.48 -16.57
CA THR A 615 3.42 -7.59 -15.62
C THR A 615 2.27 -7.59 -14.62
N GLY A 616 1.44 -6.54 -14.56
CA GLY A 616 0.26 -6.37 -13.68
C GLY A 616 -0.89 -7.37 -13.88
N PHE A 617 -0.62 -8.52 -14.50
CA PHE A 617 -1.51 -9.64 -14.76
C PHE A 617 -0.88 -11.00 -14.43
N SER A 618 0.44 -11.08 -14.31
CA SER A 618 1.21 -12.28 -14.60
C SER A 618 1.33 -13.28 -13.43
N SER A 619 0.93 -14.53 -13.70
CA SER A 619 1.31 -15.75 -12.97
C SER A 619 1.45 -16.89 -13.98
N SER A 620 1.87 -18.11 -13.62
CA SER A 620 2.00 -19.22 -14.60
C SER A 620 0.67 -19.63 -15.27
N LEU A 621 -0.47 -19.21 -14.71
CA LEU A 621 -1.81 -19.32 -15.27
C LEU A 621 -2.30 -18.02 -15.94
N GLY A 622 -1.37 -17.10 -16.21
CA GLY A 622 -1.55 -15.85 -16.94
C GLY A 622 -2.80 -15.07 -16.54
N THR A 623 -3.11 -14.91 -15.25
CA THR A 623 -4.34 -14.19 -14.82
C THR A 623 -4.32 -13.54 -13.43
N ALA A 624 -3.29 -13.72 -12.59
CA ALA A 624 -3.34 -13.34 -11.16
C ALA A 624 -3.69 -11.85 -10.92
N GLY A 625 -3.14 -10.92 -11.70
CA GLY A 625 -3.41 -9.48 -11.51
C GLY A 625 -4.79 -9.00 -11.96
N LEU A 626 -5.58 -9.85 -12.64
CA LEU A 626 -6.99 -9.57 -12.94
C LEU A 626 -7.96 -10.45 -12.14
N LYS A 627 -7.47 -11.17 -11.13
CA LYS A 627 -8.29 -12.05 -10.29
C LYS A 627 -8.28 -11.63 -8.83
N ASN A 628 -9.39 -11.90 -8.17
CA ASN A 628 -9.52 -11.86 -6.72
C ASN A 628 -9.03 -13.18 -6.08
N ASN A 629 -8.96 -13.19 -4.75
CA ASN A 629 -8.61 -14.33 -3.89
C ASN A 629 -9.67 -15.46 -3.84
N MET A 630 -10.67 -15.42 -4.74
CA MET A 630 -11.56 -16.53 -5.09
C MET A 630 -11.24 -17.11 -6.48
N GLY A 631 -10.26 -16.56 -7.19
CA GLY A 631 -9.91 -16.93 -8.57
C GLY A 631 -10.86 -16.37 -9.64
N GLN A 632 -11.82 -15.52 -9.25
CA GLN A 632 -12.77 -14.85 -10.13
C GLN A 632 -12.20 -13.50 -10.61
N PRO A 633 -12.70 -12.91 -11.72
CA PRO A 633 -12.29 -11.57 -12.14
C PRO A 633 -12.44 -10.52 -11.04
N ILE A 634 -11.56 -9.53 -11.01
CA ILE A 634 -11.73 -8.32 -10.20
C ILE A 634 -13.06 -7.66 -10.58
N THR A 635 -13.84 -7.25 -9.57
CA THR A 635 -15.12 -6.55 -9.74
C THR A 635 -14.98 -5.06 -9.50
N ASP A 636 -15.92 -4.28 -10.05
CA ASP A 636 -16.18 -2.91 -9.64
C ASP A 636 -16.68 -2.88 -8.18
N ALA A 637 -16.94 -1.67 -7.67
CA ALA A 637 -17.48 -1.52 -6.33
C ALA A 637 -18.88 -2.13 -6.16
N ASN A 638 -19.67 -2.26 -7.23
CA ASN A 638 -21.02 -2.83 -7.20
C ASN A 638 -21.05 -4.36 -7.31
N GLY A 639 -19.89 -5.01 -7.49
CA GLY A 639 -19.78 -6.45 -7.71
C GLY A 639 -19.92 -6.89 -9.18
N SER A 640 -20.02 -5.95 -10.12
CA SER A 640 -19.99 -6.24 -11.57
C SER A 640 -18.54 -6.45 -12.06
N PRO A 641 -18.29 -7.16 -13.18
CA PRO A 641 -16.92 -7.34 -13.68
C PRO A 641 -16.23 -6.00 -13.99
N ALA A 642 -15.05 -5.75 -13.41
CA ALA A 642 -14.29 -4.53 -13.69
C ALA A 642 -13.63 -4.58 -15.08
N THR A 643 -13.47 -3.40 -15.66
CA THR A 643 -12.84 -3.20 -16.98
C THR A 643 -11.47 -2.53 -16.85
N PRO A 644 -10.64 -2.50 -17.91
CA PRO A 644 -9.42 -1.69 -17.96
C PRO A 644 -9.58 -0.20 -17.62
N PHE A 645 -10.77 0.40 -17.76
CA PHE A 645 -10.99 1.78 -17.28
C PHE A 645 -11.13 1.89 -15.75
N HIS A 646 -11.26 0.77 -15.05
CA HIS A 646 -11.18 0.73 -13.59
C HIS A 646 -9.73 0.44 -13.13
N TYR A 647 -9.11 -0.65 -13.65
CA TYR A 647 -7.84 -1.16 -13.12
C TYR A 647 -6.60 -0.96 -14.02
N GLY A 648 -6.75 -0.39 -15.22
CA GLY A 648 -5.68 -0.31 -16.21
C GLY A 648 -5.27 -1.69 -16.74
N ALA A 649 -4.01 -2.07 -16.57
CA ALA A 649 -3.54 -3.43 -16.87
C ALA A 649 -3.91 -4.47 -15.79
N GLY A 650 -4.23 -4.01 -14.58
CA GLY A 650 -4.64 -4.86 -13.44
C GLY A 650 -4.05 -4.41 -12.11
N HIS A 651 -4.23 -5.27 -11.09
CA HIS A 651 -3.59 -5.11 -9.79
C HIS A 651 -2.09 -5.43 -9.92
N PHE A 652 -1.23 -4.50 -9.50
CA PHE A 652 0.22 -4.62 -9.64
C PHE A 652 0.80 -5.91 -9.02
N GLN A 653 1.87 -6.41 -9.64
CA GLN A 653 2.59 -7.64 -9.25
C GLN A 653 4.10 -7.33 -9.12
N PRO A 654 4.55 -6.83 -7.95
CA PRO A 654 5.91 -6.33 -7.74
C PRO A 654 7.04 -7.29 -8.16
N SER A 655 6.96 -8.58 -7.82
CA SER A 655 8.03 -9.55 -8.10
C SER A 655 8.09 -9.99 -9.57
N LYS A 656 7.12 -9.56 -10.39
CA LYS A 656 7.15 -9.74 -11.85
C LYS A 656 7.73 -8.51 -12.56
N ALA A 657 7.53 -7.32 -12.01
CA ALA A 657 8.01 -6.08 -12.61
C ALA A 657 9.54 -5.89 -12.53
N GLU A 658 10.26 -6.66 -11.70
CA GLU A 658 11.74 -6.65 -11.69
C GLU A 658 12.38 -7.33 -12.92
N ASP A 659 11.70 -8.28 -13.55
CA ASP A 659 12.16 -9.00 -14.74
C ASP A 659 10.97 -9.24 -15.69
N PRO A 660 10.58 -8.20 -16.46
CA PRO A 660 9.45 -8.27 -17.37
C PRO A 660 9.77 -9.01 -18.67
N GLY A 661 11.04 -9.33 -18.95
CA GLY A 661 11.50 -9.86 -20.24
C GLY A 661 11.59 -8.79 -21.35
N LEU A 662 10.48 -8.10 -21.68
CA LEU A 662 10.45 -7.01 -22.67
C LEU A 662 9.78 -5.75 -22.12
N VAL A 663 10.20 -4.59 -22.62
CA VAL A 663 9.63 -3.27 -22.28
C VAL A 663 9.36 -2.37 -23.49
N TYR A 664 8.29 -1.58 -23.38
CA TYR A 664 7.96 -0.46 -24.27
C TYR A 664 8.70 0.79 -23.80
N ASP A 665 9.83 1.07 -24.43
CA ASP A 665 10.65 2.27 -24.18
C ASP A 665 10.25 3.40 -25.13
N THR A 666 10.27 4.65 -24.66
CA THR A 666 9.92 5.84 -25.45
C THR A 666 10.65 7.06 -24.90
N THR A 667 10.80 8.09 -25.73
CA THR A 667 11.63 9.26 -25.47
C THR A 667 10.82 10.48 -25.03
N TYR A 668 11.50 11.46 -24.42
CA TYR A 668 10.92 12.79 -24.15
C TYR A 668 10.30 13.44 -25.41
N ASN A 669 10.90 13.24 -26.58
CA ASN A 669 10.41 13.84 -27.83
C ASN A 669 9.06 13.27 -28.24
N ASP A 670 8.81 11.97 -28.00
CA ASP A 670 7.53 11.32 -28.33
C ASP A 670 6.39 11.90 -27.47
N TYR A 671 6.66 12.19 -26.20
CA TYR A 671 5.73 12.87 -25.30
C TYR A 671 5.52 14.35 -25.66
N PHE A 672 6.57 15.04 -26.07
CA PHE A 672 6.49 16.46 -26.45
C PHE A 672 5.54 16.71 -27.65
N LEU A 673 5.26 15.68 -28.47
CA LEU A 673 4.27 15.74 -29.54
C LEU A 673 2.82 15.97 -29.06
N PHE A 674 2.52 15.69 -27.79
CA PHE A 674 1.20 15.89 -27.19
C PHE A 674 0.95 17.34 -26.75
N LEU A 675 1.93 18.25 -26.91
CA LEU A 675 1.77 19.68 -26.60
C LEU A 675 1.43 20.49 -27.87
N PRO A 676 0.46 21.42 -27.83
CA PRO A 676 -0.10 22.06 -29.03
C PRO A 676 0.85 22.99 -29.79
N ASN A 677 1.95 23.43 -29.16
CA ASN A 677 2.97 24.29 -29.79
C ASN A 677 3.79 23.60 -30.89
N ASN A 678 3.58 22.31 -31.15
CA ASN A 678 4.24 21.58 -32.23
C ASN A 678 3.48 21.61 -33.58
N SER A 679 2.47 22.46 -33.72
CA SER A 679 1.64 22.64 -34.92
C SER A 679 2.39 23.18 -36.16
N THR A 680 3.70 23.44 -36.05
CA THR A 680 4.60 23.68 -37.19
C THR A 680 5.12 22.40 -37.85
N ASN A 681 5.06 21.24 -37.17
CA ASN A 681 5.47 19.94 -37.72
C ASN A 681 4.28 19.26 -38.41
N LYS A 682 4.36 19.11 -39.74
CA LYS A 682 3.27 18.59 -40.60
C LYS A 682 2.91 17.11 -40.43
N PHE A 683 3.57 16.38 -39.53
CA PHE A 683 3.28 14.97 -39.23
C PHE A 683 3.39 14.73 -37.72
N VAL A 684 2.28 14.93 -37.01
CA VAL A 684 2.09 14.38 -35.66
C VAL A 684 1.51 12.97 -35.84
N PRO A 685 2.18 11.89 -35.39
CA PRO A 685 1.61 10.55 -35.41
C PRO A 685 0.33 10.48 -34.59
N SER A 686 -0.61 9.60 -34.96
CA SER A 686 -1.79 9.34 -34.12
C SER A 686 -1.37 9.03 -32.68
N PRO A 687 -2.04 9.57 -31.65
CA PRO A 687 -1.78 9.23 -30.25
C PRO A 687 -1.78 7.72 -29.97
N SER A 688 -2.60 6.92 -30.67
CA SER A 688 -2.60 5.45 -30.60
C SER A 688 -1.27 4.80 -31.05
N ASN A 689 -0.40 5.53 -31.78
CA ASN A 689 0.95 5.12 -32.19
C ASN A 689 2.05 5.45 -31.17
N LEU A 690 1.78 6.14 -30.07
CA LEU A 690 2.76 6.26 -28.97
C LEU A 690 3.20 4.86 -28.55
N ASN A 691 4.50 4.67 -28.27
CA ASN A 691 5.04 3.35 -27.89
C ASN A 691 4.69 3.03 -26.43
N TYR A 692 3.40 2.76 -26.19
CA TYR A 692 2.78 2.65 -24.89
C TYR A 692 2.41 1.18 -24.60
N PRO A 693 2.54 0.71 -23.34
CA PRO A 693 2.20 -0.66 -22.90
C PRO A 693 0.68 -0.95 -22.84
N SER A 694 -0.14 -0.17 -23.54
CA SER A 694 -1.55 -0.44 -23.79
C SER A 694 -1.93 0.09 -25.17
N LEU A 695 -3.11 -0.30 -25.64
CA LEU A 695 -3.69 0.20 -26.88
C LEU A 695 -5.10 0.73 -26.60
N ALA A 696 -5.31 2.02 -26.82
CA ALA A 696 -6.66 2.57 -26.95
C ALA A 696 -6.86 3.19 -28.33
N ILE A 697 -8.03 2.92 -28.91
CA ILE A 697 -8.48 3.50 -30.18
C ILE A 697 -9.93 3.93 -29.96
N ALA A 698 -10.14 5.22 -29.73
CA ALA A 698 -11.47 5.78 -29.61
C ALA A 698 -12.02 6.14 -30.99
N LYS A 699 -13.31 5.87 -31.22
CA LYS A 699 -14.01 6.22 -32.48
C LYS A 699 -13.31 5.67 -33.73
N LEU A 700 -13.01 4.37 -33.72
CA LEU A 700 -12.44 3.66 -34.87
C LEU A 700 -13.36 3.75 -36.09
N GLU A 701 -12.85 4.37 -37.15
CA GLU A 701 -13.48 4.40 -38.48
C GLU A 701 -12.93 3.26 -39.35
N GLY A 702 -13.61 2.11 -39.33
CA GLY A 702 -13.29 0.96 -40.18
C GLY A 702 -12.05 0.17 -39.74
N ILE A 703 -10.85 0.69 -39.97
CA ILE A 703 -9.57 0.00 -39.73
C ILE A 703 -8.45 0.97 -39.34
N MET A 704 -7.64 0.60 -38.35
CA MET A 704 -6.44 1.33 -37.95
C MET A 704 -5.29 0.35 -37.70
N THR A 705 -4.13 0.64 -38.28
CA THR A 705 -2.87 -0.05 -37.95
C THR A 705 -1.99 0.88 -37.11
N VAL A 706 -1.52 0.36 -35.97
CA VAL A 706 -0.56 1.05 -35.10
C VAL A 706 0.74 0.26 -35.01
N ASN A 707 1.85 0.96 -34.82
CA ASN A 707 3.16 0.34 -34.62
C ASN A 707 3.57 0.39 -33.14
N ARG A 708 4.36 -0.60 -32.73
CA ARG A 708 4.99 -0.71 -31.40
C ARG A 708 6.41 -1.24 -31.54
N THR A 709 7.25 -0.92 -30.57
CA THR A 709 8.64 -1.39 -30.48
C THR A 709 8.93 -1.91 -29.08
N LEU A 710 9.37 -3.16 -29.00
CA LEU A 710 9.78 -3.80 -27.75
C LEU A 710 11.31 -3.84 -27.67
N THR A 711 11.84 -3.56 -26.49
CA THR A 711 13.26 -3.69 -26.14
C THR A 711 13.42 -4.92 -25.26
N ASN A 712 14.36 -5.82 -25.60
CA ASN A 712 14.69 -6.96 -24.76
C ASN A 712 15.47 -6.55 -23.52
N VAL A 713 14.99 -6.91 -22.33
CA VAL A 713 15.65 -6.65 -21.04
C VAL A 713 15.81 -7.91 -20.18
N GLY A 714 15.37 -9.07 -20.67
CA GLY A 714 15.51 -10.37 -20.00
C GLY A 714 16.75 -11.13 -20.47
N SER A 715 16.55 -12.31 -21.06
CA SER A 715 17.65 -13.17 -21.51
C SER A 715 18.33 -12.68 -22.79
N ASN A 716 19.65 -12.89 -22.89
CA ASN A 716 20.45 -12.50 -24.06
C ASN A 716 19.88 -13.00 -25.40
N SER A 717 19.42 -14.25 -25.46
CA SER A 717 18.74 -14.80 -26.64
C SER A 717 17.37 -15.30 -26.22
N SER A 718 16.34 -14.90 -26.95
CA SER A 718 14.94 -15.18 -26.60
C SER A 718 14.03 -15.08 -27.83
N SER A 719 12.95 -15.85 -27.83
CA SER A 719 11.93 -15.84 -28.88
C SER A 719 10.56 -15.71 -28.23
N TYR A 720 9.84 -14.65 -28.58
CA TYR A 720 8.52 -14.35 -28.03
C TYR A 720 7.45 -14.56 -29.09
N ASN A 721 6.38 -15.26 -28.76
CA ASN A 721 5.21 -15.42 -29.60
C ASN A 721 4.06 -14.54 -29.12
N SER A 722 3.32 -13.94 -30.06
CA SER A 722 2.15 -13.11 -29.79
C SER A 722 0.89 -13.97 -29.57
N THR A 723 0.10 -13.64 -28.57
CA THR A 723 -1.26 -14.15 -28.33
C THR A 723 -2.22 -12.99 -28.15
N ILE A 724 -3.48 -13.15 -28.57
CA ILE A 724 -4.46 -12.06 -28.64
C ILE A 724 -5.82 -12.56 -28.18
N ILE A 725 -6.52 -11.76 -27.37
CA ILE A 725 -7.98 -11.83 -27.22
C ILE A 725 -8.54 -10.49 -27.72
N PRO A 726 -9.19 -10.45 -28.89
CA PRO A 726 -9.70 -9.21 -29.46
C PRO A 726 -10.89 -8.67 -28.64
N PRO A 727 -11.11 -7.34 -28.63
CA PRO A 727 -12.33 -6.75 -28.08
C PRO A 727 -13.58 -7.25 -28.81
N VAL A 728 -14.69 -7.44 -28.08
CA VAL A 728 -15.98 -7.86 -28.66
C VAL A 728 -16.43 -6.86 -29.74
N GLY A 729 -16.74 -7.36 -30.94
CA GLY A 729 -17.13 -6.54 -32.10
C GLY A 729 -15.97 -6.05 -32.97
N TYR A 730 -14.73 -6.48 -32.71
CA TYR A 730 -13.54 -6.09 -33.45
C TYR A 730 -12.66 -7.29 -33.79
N SER A 731 -11.91 -7.21 -34.89
CA SER A 731 -10.79 -8.11 -35.21
C SER A 731 -9.46 -7.42 -34.92
N VAL A 732 -8.47 -8.18 -34.46
CA VAL A 732 -7.13 -7.70 -34.09
C VAL A 732 -6.07 -8.66 -34.61
N GLU A 733 -5.15 -8.16 -35.43
CA GLU A 733 -4.05 -8.91 -36.03
C GLU A 733 -2.70 -8.30 -35.63
N ILE A 734 -1.69 -9.14 -35.40
CA ILE A 734 -0.31 -8.73 -35.08
C ILE A 734 0.65 -9.29 -36.13
N SER A 735 1.57 -8.46 -36.61
CA SER A 735 2.60 -8.85 -37.58
C SER A 735 3.96 -8.23 -37.25
N PRO A 736 5.07 -9.00 -37.23
CA PRO A 736 5.10 -10.48 -37.24
C PRO A 736 4.47 -11.07 -35.97
N THR A 737 4.12 -12.35 -35.97
CA THR A 737 3.58 -13.06 -34.78
C THR A 737 4.66 -13.61 -33.83
N THR A 738 5.92 -13.55 -34.24
CA THR A 738 7.09 -13.99 -33.46
C THR A 738 8.18 -12.92 -33.51
N LEU A 739 8.77 -12.59 -32.36
CA LEU A 739 9.92 -11.69 -32.24
C LEU A 739 11.12 -12.45 -31.67
N ASN A 740 12.20 -12.50 -32.44
CA ASN A 740 13.46 -13.11 -32.04
C ASN A 740 14.46 -12.02 -31.65
N PHE A 741 15.00 -12.10 -30.43
CA PHE A 741 16.04 -11.22 -29.92
C PHE A 741 17.33 -12.01 -29.70
N SER A 742 18.45 -11.43 -30.11
CA SER A 742 19.76 -12.08 -30.20
C SER A 742 20.76 -11.57 -29.16
N TYR A 743 20.48 -10.40 -28.57
CA TYR A 743 21.23 -9.81 -27.46
C TYR A 743 20.31 -8.95 -26.56
N LEU A 744 20.77 -8.66 -25.33
CA LEU A 744 20.13 -7.73 -24.40
C LEU A 744 20.12 -6.30 -24.99
N GLY A 745 19.00 -5.59 -24.88
CA GLY A 745 18.83 -4.24 -25.42
C GLY A 745 18.48 -4.19 -26.92
N GLU A 746 18.42 -5.33 -27.61
CA GLU A 746 17.93 -5.35 -29.00
C GLU A 746 16.46 -4.89 -29.06
N LYS A 747 16.16 -4.01 -30.04
CA LYS A 747 14.82 -3.48 -30.29
C LYS A 747 14.20 -4.16 -31.50
N LYS A 748 12.94 -4.59 -31.39
CA LYS A 748 12.14 -5.13 -32.50
C LYS A 748 10.77 -4.45 -32.56
N SER A 749 10.30 -4.17 -33.77
CA SER A 749 9.00 -3.55 -34.01
C SER A 749 7.99 -4.53 -34.57
N PHE A 750 6.71 -4.29 -34.27
CA PHE A 750 5.55 -5.01 -34.79
C PHE A 750 4.40 -4.04 -35.04
N SER A 751 3.51 -4.41 -35.95
CA SER A 751 2.26 -3.70 -36.23
C SER A 751 1.08 -4.43 -35.62
N ILE A 752 0.12 -3.68 -35.07
CA ILE A 752 -1.18 -4.16 -34.60
C ILE A 752 -2.25 -3.54 -35.51
N THR A 753 -3.02 -4.35 -36.22
CA THR A 753 -4.14 -3.90 -37.05
C THR A 753 -5.44 -4.21 -36.33
N VAL A 754 -6.27 -3.21 -36.11
CA VAL A 754 -7.59 -3.31 -35.48
C VAL A 754 -8.65 -2.91 -36.49
N LYS A 755 -9.67 -3.75 -36.67
CA LYS A 755 -10.78 -3.51 -37.62
C LYS A 755 -12.13 -3.71 -36.93
N SER A 756 -13.08 -2.83 -37.24
CA SER A 756 -14.47 -2.93 -36.77
C SER A 756 -15.20 -4.06 -37.51
N GLU A 757 -15.94 -4.89 -36.77
CA GLU A 757 -16.72 -6.01 -37.31
C GLU A 757 -18.21 -5.87 -36.96
N ILE A 758 -19.03 -6.75 -37.54
CA ILE A 758 -20.47 -6.82 -37.22
C ILE A 758 -20.64 -7.10 -35.72
N GLY A 759 -21.16 -6.13 -34.98
CA GLY A 759 -21.33 -6.18 -33.52
C GLY A 759 -20.61 -5.06 -32.75
N SER A 760 -19.74 -4.28 -33.40
CA SER A 760 -19.24 -3.02 -32.83
C SER A 760 -20.39 -2.07 -32.50
N ARG A 761 -20.40 -1.50 -31.29
CA ARG A 761 -21.42 -0.55 -30.85
C ARG A 761 -20.84 0.86 -30.79
N ARG A 762 -21.56 1.79 -31.41
CA ARG A 762 -21.22 3.20 -31.49
C ARG A 762 -21.03 3.82 -30.10
N ASP A 763 -19.91 4.52 -29.92
CA ASP A 763 -19.48 5.18 -28.67
C ASP A 763 -19.38 4.26 -27.42
N GLU A 764 -19.57 2.93 -27.54
CA GLU A 764 -19.40 1.96 -26.46
C GLU A 764 -18.01 1.30 -26.55
N TYR A 765 -17.27 1.29 -25.44
CA TYR A 765 -15.94 0.68 -25.39
C TYR A 765 -16.01 -0.83 -25.14
N SER A 766 -15.41 -1.59 -26.04
CA SER A 766 -15.09 -3.01 -25.86
C SER A 766 -13.63 -3.18 -25.44
N PHE A 767 -13.35 -4.24 -24.66
CA PHE A 767 -12.03 -4.51 -24.10
C PHE A 767 -11.47 -5.86 -24.53
N GLY A 768 -10.16 -5.90 -24.73
CA GLY A 768 -9.38 -7.09 -25.10
C GLY A 768 -7.96 -6.98 -24.56
N TRP A 769 -7.05 -7.80 -25.09
CA TRP A 769 -5.62 -7.71 -24.79
C TRP A 769 -4.76 -8.44 -25.82
N TYR A 770 -3.47 -8.11 -25.88
CA TYR A 770 -2.46 -8.92 -26.54
C TYR A 770 -1.27 -9.15 -25.61
N MET A 771 -0.52 -10.24 -25.83
CA MET A 771 0.59 -10.65 -24.97
C MET A 771 1.70 -11.31 -25.76
N TRP A 772 2.93 -10.95 -25.44
CA TRP A 772 4.15 -11.62 -25.89
C TRP A 772 4.66 -12.57 -24.80
N SER A 773 5.01 -13.81 -25.16
CA SER A 773 5.61 -14.76 -24.21
C SER A 773 6.66 -15.65 -24.86
N ASP A 774 7.75 -15.88 -24.13
CA ASP A 774 8.82 -16.87 -24.40
C ASP A 774 8.64 -18.17 -23.57
N GLY A 775 7.52 -18.31 -22.86
CA GLY A 775 7.24 -19.41 -21.93
C GLY A 775 7.67 -19.16 -20.48
N ILE A 776 8.42 -18.08 -20.21
CA ILE A 776 8.86 -17.67 -18.86
C ILE A 776 8.24 -16.33 -18.50
N HIS A 777 8.43 -15.35 -19.38
CA HIS A 777 7.93 -13.98 -19.29
C HIS A 777 6.57 -13.87 -20.00
N MET A 778 5.74 -12.95 -19.54
CA MET A 778 4.43 -12.65 -20.09
C MET A 778 4.25 -11.14 -20.11
N VAL A 779 4.41 -10.55 -21.29
CA VAL A 779 4.40 -9.10 -21.53
C VAL A 779 3.05 -8.76 -22.15
N ARG A 780 2.06 -8.41 -21.33
CA ARG A 780 0.68 -8.18 -21.78
C ARG A 780 0.33 -6.70 -21.82
N SER A 781 -0.44 -6.32 -22.84
CA SER A 781 -0.99 -4.98 -23.02
C SER A 781 -2.52 -5.06 -23.13
N PRO A 782 -3.30 -4.29 -22.32
CA PRO A 782 -4.74 -4.21 -22.50
C PRO A 782 -5.09 -3.44 -23.78
N ILE A 783 -6.24 -3.79 -24.39
CA ILE A 783 -6.83 -3.12 -25.55
C ILE A 783 -8.19 -2.53 -25.14
N ALA A 784 -8.47 -1.28 -25.51
CA ALA A 784 -9.79 -0.66 -25.42
C ALA A 784 -10.16 -0.02 -26.78
N VAL A 785 -11.32 -0.33 -27.33
CA VAL A 785 -11.76 0.18 -28.65
C VAL A 785 -13.23 0.58 -28.61
N SER A 786 -13.56 1.74 -29.17
CA SER A 786 -14.94 2.15 -29.48
C SER A 786 -15.06 2.50 -30.96
N SER A 787 -16.26 2.35 -31.56
CA SER A 787 -16.52 2.69 -32.96
C SER A 787 -17.16 4.07 -33.09
N ALA A 788 -16.88 4.76 -34.22
CA ALA A 788 -17.36 6.11 -34.52
C ALA A 788 -18.88 6.25 -34.72
#